data_AF-L0K4D9-F1
#
_entry.id   AF-L0K4D9-F1
#
_cell.length_a   1.000
_cell.length_b   1.000
_cell.length_c   1.000
_cell.angle_alpha   90.00
_cell.angle_beta   90.00
_cell.angle_gamma   90.00
#
_symmetry.space_group_name_H-M   'P 1'
#
loop_
_entity.id
_entity.type
_entity.pdbx_description
1 polymer ?
#
loop_
_entity_poly.entity_id
_entity_poly.type
_entity_poly.pdbx_seq_one_letter_code
_entity_poly.pdbx_strand_id
1 'polypeptide(L)'
;MSTPTVVDPSWLAAHRESVTVVDVRSQRDYATLGHVPGSVNVPTETFRDPSSVAVGKLPGAETFGTALGEAGIASEDPIVAVDDANGVDAARFLLTAAVYGHEGGLYLLDGGLEAWTDEDGELSEADPDPEPTAYDATLRADAPLVDREDVETAVEGDAVVVDTRSAAEYAQSHVPGAVQLGWEDLLEDDTGRLKPNDELEALLTKKGIRRDERIVLYCNTARRLSHTYVVLRDLGYEDVAFYEGSLTDWVRAEAPEWDPVELKRQVRAYADAGGFDAMVAELGEDVLNRLKLIGLYHQKQEGYFMLRTRAPGGVLTAEQAATIGEVADEFARAPEAYGGVDQNPVFGDGYLDVTTRQDIQLHWIRIEDIDEIWSRYEDVGLETMQACGNSVRNVVACPAAGIDPNETVDVRPIVERICERFLGDHEYANLPRKFKISIAGCHENCARAQIQDLALTPAVKDGRDGFAVRVGGGLSDGPRVASELDLFVEPDRVVELVEAMADLYMDHGSYLDTAVNRLRFLVEEWGVERFRDELASHADFEFEPAGESLTTDYRNDHVGIHDQSDGRSSVGLNVPTGRMGGNEFRELAGLAAELSEGELRLTPNQNVLVPHLEDDVLETFLDSAVVDRYGPDPGPFTRGIVTCTGREFCTYGIIETKNRAIRWARELDEWAEAVGIADEHERIRVHMSGCSASCAQPQLGDVGLRGEVYRDDFDSGRAADLGLGGDLADDEFIDWLVGKVPIEDVPSVIRATVLAYDDDSGADESFAEWSRRKSDAELRTILAERPEPKPPAAGTEVS
;
A
#
# COMPACT_ATOMS: atom_id res chain seq x y z
N MET A 1 -20.37 -49.38 14.60
CA MET A 1 -20.36 -48.33 13.57
C MET A 1 -20.20 -47.04 14.35
N SER A 2 -19.23 -46.21 13.97
CA SER A 2 -19.10 -44.88 14.57
C SER A 2 -20.41 -44.13 14.36
N THR A 3 -20.79 -43.29 15.33
CA THR A 3 -21.90 -42.35 15.12
C THR A 3 -21.49 -41.43 13.96
N PRO A 4 -22.33 -41.21 12.94
CA PRO A 4 -22.00 -40.33 11.83
C PRO A 4 -21.74 -38.91 12.35
N THR A 5 -20.77 -38.22 11.77
CA THR A 5 -20.48 -36.80 12.03
C THR A 5 -21.06 -35.92 10.91
N VAL A 6 -21.38 -36.50 9.75
CA VAL A 6 -22.12 -35.85 8.66
C VAL A 6 -23.48 -36.53 8.48
N VAL A 7 -24.54 -35.74 8.36
CA VAL A 7 -25.93 -36.22 8.25
C VAL A 7 -26.64 -35.59 7.06
N ASP A 8 -27.55 -36.32 6.44
CA ASP A 8 -28.37 -35.84 5.32
C ASP A 8 -29.69 -35.18 5.81
N PRO A 9 -30.39 -34.43 4.94
CA PRO A 9 -31.68 -33.82 5.28
C PRO A 9 -32.74 -34.80 5.81
N SER A 10 -32.79 -36.02 5.26
CA SER A 10 -33.74 -37.04 5.69
C SER A 10 -33.47 -37.51 7.13
N TRP A 11 -32.20 -37.59 7.52
CA TRP A 11 -31.79 -37.88 8.89
C TRP A 11 -32.20 -36.75 9.83
N LEU A 12 -31.93 -35.49 9.47
CA LEU A 12 -32.32 -34.33 10.28
C LEU A 12 -33.83 -34.28 10.48
N ALA A 13 -34.62 -34.52 9.43
CA ALA A 13 -36.07 -34.58 9.52
C ALA A 13 -36.58 -35.65 10.50
N ALA A 14 -35.88 -36.78 10.61
CA ALA A 14 -36.22 -37.87 11.53
C ALA A 14 -35.80 -37.63 12.98
N HIS A 15 -34.83 -36.73 13.22
CA HIS A 15 -34.21 -36.51 14.54
C HIS A 15 -34.44 -35.09 15.09
N ARG A 16 -35.22 -34.25 14.41
CA ARG A 16 -35.47 -32.83 14.75
C ARG A 16 -35.89 -32.57 16.20
N GLU A 17 -36.61 -33.50 16.83
CA GLU A 17 -37.05 -33.37 18.23
C GLU A 17 -35.97 -33.76 19.27
N SER A 18 -34.83 -34.27 18.81
CA SER A 18 -33.75 -34.81 19.64
C SER A 18 -32.39 -34.14 19.44
N VAL A 19 -32.34 -33.11 18.59
CA VAL A 19 -31.14 -32.34 18.29
C VAL A 19 -31.47 -30.85 18.30
N THR A 20 -30.49 -30.02 18.64
CA THR A 20 -30.53 -28.58 18.48
C THR A 20 -29.93 -28.23 17.12
N VAL A 21 -30.72 -27.59 16.26
CA VAL A 21 -30.22 -27.13 14.96
C VAL A 21 -29.64 -25.73 15.12
N VAL A 22 -28.40 -25.54 14.73
CA VAL A 22 -27.70 -24.25 14.80
C VAL A 22 -27.47 -23.74 13.40
N ASP A 23 -28.17 -22.67 13.04
CA ASP A 23 -27.97 -21.96 11.79
C ASP A 23 -26.87 -20.91 11.98
N VAL A 24 -25.75 -21.06 11.28
CA VAL A 24 -24.57 -20.20 11.46
C VAL A 24 -24.49 -19.02 10.50
N ARG A 25 -25.52 -18.83 9.68
CA ARG A 25 -25.60 -17.74 8.72
C ARG A 25 -25.81 -16.40 9.42
N SER A 26 -25.67 -15.33 8.67
CA SER A 26 -25.90 -13.99 9.20
C SER A 26 -27.31 -13.88 9.79
N GLN A 27 -27.47 -13.07 10.86
CA GLN A 27 -28.78 -12.81 11.46
C GLN A 27 -29.81 -12.34 10.43
N ARG A 28 -29.34 -11.59 9.42
CA ARG A 28 -30.18 -11.10 8.33
C ARG A 28 -30.71 -12.26 7.49
N ASP A 29 -29.85 -13.16 7.04
CA ASP A 29 -30.25 -14.25 6.14
C ASP A 29 -31.14 -15.25 6.89
N TYR A 30 -30.77 -15.59 8.12
CA TYR A 30 -31.60 -16.39 9.03
C TYR A 30 -33.02 -15.84 9.20
N ALA A 31 -33.16 -14.52 9.38
CA ALA A 31 -34.46 -13.88 9.59
C ALA A 31 -35.27 -13.63 8.31
N THR A 32 -34.62 -13.46 7.16
CA THR A 32 -35.29 -12.99 5.92
C THR A 32 -35.42 -14.04 4.82
N LEU A 33 -34.57 -15.06 4.82
CA LEU A 33 -34.58 -16.14 3.82
C LEU A 33 -35.23 -17.43 4.36
N GLY A 34 -35.52 -17.46 5.66
CA GLY A 34 -36.05 -18.61 6.37
C GLY A 34 -34.95 -19.60 6.78
N HIS A 35 -35.27 -20.43 7.76
CA HIS A 35 -34.35 -21.37 8.41
C HIS A 35 -35.07 -22.69 8.74
N VAL A 36 -34.32 -23.72 9.14
CA VAL A 36 -34.90 -25.00 9.57
C VAL A 36 -35.80 -24.77 10.80
N PRO A 37 -37.07 -25.20 10.81
CA PRO A 37 -38.00 -24.92 11.90
C PRO A 37 -37.46 -25.30 13.28
N GLY A 38 -37.38 -24.32 14.19
CA GLY A 38 -36.88 -24.49 15.55
C GLY A 38 -35.36 -24.44 15.69
N SER A 39 -34.62 -24.07 14.63
CA SER A 39 -33.18 -23.79 14.73
C SER A 39 -32.92 -22.49 15.48
N VAL A 40 -31.77 -22.40 16.15
CA VAL A 40 -31.26 -21.19 16.77
C VAL A 40 -30.16 -20.58 15.90
N ASN A 41 -29.99 -19.27 15.93
CA ASN A 41 -28.98 -18.59 15.14
C ASN A 41 -27.73 -18.28 15.96
N VAL A 42 -26.57 -18.70 15.47
CA VAL A 42 -25.26 -18.30 16.01
C VAL A 42 -24.41 -17.83 14.83
N PRO A 43 -24.45 -16.54 14.48
CA PRO A 43 -23.82 -16.05 13.26
C PRO A 43 -22.31 -16.28 13.22
N THR A 44 -21.78 -16.52 12.02
CA THR A 44 -20.36 -16.79 11.77
C THR A 44 -19.42 -15.74 12.36
N GLU A 45 -19.82 -14.47 12.41
CA GLU A 45 -19.06 -13.39 13.04
C GLU A 45 -18.89 -13.53 14.56
N THR A 46 -19.77 -14.26 15.24
CA THR A 46 -19.76 -14.38 16.72
C THR A 46 -18.75 -15.41 17.24
N PHE A 47 -18.31 -16.34 16.38
CA PHE A 47 -17.35 -17.39 16.73
C PHE A 47 -16.10 -17.35 15.86
N ARG A 48 -15.65 -16.14 15.50
CA ARG A 48 -14.34 -15.89 14.91
C ARG A 48 -13.63 -14.86 15.75
N ASP A 49 -12.36 -15.08 16.05
CA ASP A 49 -11.56 -14.09 16.76
C ASP A 49 -11.32 -12.86 15.85
N PRO A 50 -11.85 -11.68 16.21
CA PRO A 50 -11.65 -10.46 15.45
C PRO A 50 -10.23 -9.88 15.61
N SER A 51 -9.51 -10.26 16.67
CA SER A 51 -8.26 -9.64 17.15
C SER A 51 -6.97 -10.36 16.72
N SER A 52 -7.08 -11.50 16.03
CA SER A 52 -5.91 -12.27 15.59
C SER A 52 -5.27 -11.70 14.31
N VAL A 53 -3.93 -11.72 14.27
CA VAL A 53 -3.03 -11.49 13.11
C VAL A 53 -3.44 -12.18 11.78
N ALA A 54 -4.30 -13.21 11.85
CA ALA A 54 -5.05 -13.74 10.72
C ALA A 54 -6.55 -13.75 11.09
N VAL A 55 -7.35 -12.88 10.45
CA VAL A 55 -8.79 -12.78 10.69
C VAL A 55 -9.45 -14.15 10.46
N GLY A 56 -10.03 -14.75 11.51
CA GLY A 56 -10.71 -16.06 11.43
C GLY A 56 -10.15 -17.18 12.31
N LYS A 57 -9.17 -16.91 13.20
CA LYS A 57 -8.82 -17.84 14.29
C LYS A 57 -10.01 -18.13 15.21
N LEU A 58 -9.88 -19.18 16.03
CA LEU A 58 -10.90 -19.60 16.97
C LEU A 58 -11.10 -18.47 17.99
N PRO A 59 -12.36 -18.15 18.33
CA PRO A 59 -12.69 -17.10 19.31
C PRO A 59 -12.18 -17.52 20.68
N GLY A 60 -12.01 -16.59 21.63
CA GLY A 60 -11.75 -16.97 23.02
C GLY A 60 -12.84 -17.89 23.58
N ALA A 61 -12.47 -18.82 24.47
CA ALA A 61 -13.41 -19.79 25.04
C ALA A 61 -14.63 -19.10 25.69
N GLU A 62 -14.42 -18.02 26.45
CA GLU A 62 -15.49 -17.25 27.07
C GLU A 62 -16.45 -16.62 26.05
N THR A 63 -15.91 -16.06 24.95
CA THR A 63 -16.71 -15.51 23.85
C THR A 63 -17.60 -16.57 23.22
N PHE A 64 -17.02 -17.74 22.92
CA PHE A 64 -17.77 -18.86 22.36
C PHE A 64 -18.83 -19.40 23.32
N GLY A 65 -18.49 -19.55 24.60
CA GLY A 65 -19.42 -20.00 25.63
C GLY A 65 -20.60 -19.03 25.82
N THR A 66 -20.34 -17.72 25.72
CA THR A 66 -21.40 -16.71 25.74
C THR A 66 -22.37 -16.89 24.57
N ALA A 67 -21.84 -17.05 23.35
CA ALA A 67 -22.66 -17.23 22.16
C ALA A 67 -23.56 -18.49 22.25
N LEU A 68 -23.04 -19.63 22.72
CA LEU A 68 -23.83 -20.85 22.89
C LEU A 68 -24.84 -20.73 24.04
N GLY A 69 -24.45 -20.09 25.14
CA GLY A 69 -25.33 -19.86 26.28
C GLY A 69 -26.52 -18.96 25.93
N GLU A 70 -26.28 -17.88 25.18
CA GLU A 70 -27.32 -16.97 24.66
C GLU A 70 -28.26 -17.68 23.68
N ALA A 71 -27.73 -18.60 22.87
CA ALA A 71 -28.54 -19.45 21.98
C ALA A 71 -29.29 -20.59 22.72
N GLY A 72 -29.18 -20.69 24.05
CA GLY A 72 -29.86 -21.71 24.84
C GLY A 72 -29.31 -23.13 24.70
N ILE A 73 -28.06 -23.27 24.25
CA ILE A 73 -27.39 -24.56 23.99
C ILE A 73 -26.63 -25.01 25.23
N ALA A 74 -26.92 -26.20 25.77
CA ALA A 74 -26.14 -26.82 26.84
C ALA A 74 -24.96 -27.66 26.30
N SER A 75 -23.97 -27.94 27.13
CA SER A 75 -22.77 -28.70 26.75
C SER A 75 -23.05 -30.12 26.25
N GLU A 76 -24.14 -30.72 26.71
CA GLU A 76 -24.56 -32.09 26.39
C GLU A 76 -25.56 -32.19 25.22
N ASP A 77 -26.04 -31.06 24.70
CA ASP A 77 -27.06 -31.03 23.65
C ASP A 77 -26.49 -31.57 22.33
N PRO A 78 -27.13 -32.53 21.66
CA PRO A 78 -26.71 -32.92 20.32
C PRO A 78 -26.95 -31.78 19.33
N ILE A 79 -25.93 -31.30 18.62
CA ILE A 79 -26.01 -30.17 17.69
C ILE A 79 -25.92 -30.63 16.23
N VAL A 80 -26.82 -30.12 15.39
CA VAL A 80 -26.68 -30.13 13.93
C VAL A 80 -26.38 -28.71 13.45
N ALA A 81 -25.19 -28.46 12.91
CA ALA A 81 -24.84 -27.15 12.35
C ALA A 81 -25.21 -27.06 10.86
N VAL A 82 -25.74 -25.90 10.46
CA VAL A 82 -26.25 -25.62 9.12
C VAL A 82 -25.77 -24.26 8.64
N ASP A 83 -25.25 -24.19 7.42
CA ASP A 83 -24.99 -22.96 6.67
C ASP A 83 -25.79 -22.94 5.35
N ASP A 84 -25.54 -21.98 4.46
CA ASP A 84 -26.27 -21.89 3.19
C ASP A 84 -26.05 -23.13 2.31
N ALA A 85 -24.77 -23.46 2.07
CA ALA A 85 -24.35 -24.55 1.20
C ALA A 85 -22.92 -25.00 1.52
N ASN A 86 -22.59 -26.25 1.16
CA ASN A 86 -21.26 -26.88 1.25
C ASN A 86 -20.70 -27.10 2.68
N GLY A 87 -21.32 -26.56 3.73
CA GLY A 87 -21.03 -26.92 5.13
C GLY A 87 -19.73 -26.36 5.71
N VAL A 88 -19.05 -25.41 5.06
CA VAL A 88 -17.73 -24.90 5.51
C VAL A 88 -17.82 -24.12 6.82
N ASP A 89 -18.79 -23.22 6.92
CA ASP A 89 -18.92 -22.34 8.08
C ASP A 89 -19.62 -23.09 9.23
N ALA A 90 -20.53 -24.00 8.89
CA ALA A 90 -21.09 -24.96 9.84
C ALA A 90 -20.01 -25.90 10.42
N ALA A 91 -19.12 -26.44 9.58
CA ALA A 91 -18.01 -27.27 10.06
C ALA A 91 -17.03 -26.50 10.96
N ARG A 92 -16.82 -25.20 10.69
CA ARG A 92 -16.02 -24.33 11.56
C ARG A 92 -16.65 -24.19 12.94
N PHE A 93 -17.96 -23.99 13.03
CA PHE A 93 -18.68 -23.95 14.29
C PHE A 93 -18.50 -25.27 15.07
N LEU A 94 -18.69 -26.42 14.42
CA LEU A 94 -18.54 -27.74 15.04
C LEU A 94 -17.11 -28.00 15.54
N LEU A 95 -16.09 -27.63 14.75
CA LEU A 95 -14.70 -27.74 15.18
C LEU A 95 -14.43 -26.89 16.41
N THR A 96 -14.95 -25.66 16.44
CA THR A 96 -14.83 -24.75 17.59
C THR A 96 -15.47 -25.34 18.84
N ALA A 97 -16.67 -25.89 18.71
CA ALA A 97 -17.37 -26.59 19.80
C ALA A 97 -16.57 -27.80 20.32
N ALA A 98 -15.98 -28.59 19.42
CA ALA A 98 -15.14 -29.73 19.80
C ALA A 98 -13.88 -29.30 20.57
N VAL A 99 -13.21 -28.23 20.11
CA VAL A 99 -12.02 -27.67 20.76
C VAL A 99 -12.34 -27.17 22.17
N TYR A 100 -13.52 -26.59 22.37
CA TYR A 100 -13.98 -26.05 23.64
C TYR A 100 -14.80 -27.00 24.52
N GLY A 101 -14.75 -28.30 24.24
CA GLY A 101 -15.24 -29.30 25.19
C GLY A 101 -16.72 -29.62 25.11
N HIS A 102 -17.39 -29.34 23.99
CA HIS A 102 -18.77 -29.78 23.80
C HIS A 102 -18.89 -31.30 23.94
N GLU A 103 -19.80 -31.77 24.80
CA GLU A 103 -19.99 -33.19 25.16
C GLU A 103 -21.06 -33.87 24.30
N GLY A 104 -22.02 -33.08 23.79
CA GLY A 104 -23.07 -33.51 22.89
C GLY A 104 -22.56 -34.01 21.53
N GLY A 105 -23.42 -34.73 20.80
CA GLY A 105 -23.09 -35.18 19.45
C GLY A 105 -23.02 -34.00 18.49
N LEU A 106 -21.95 -33.89 17.70
CA LEU A 106 -21.73 -32.82 16.72
C LEU A 106 -21.95 -33.35 15.31
N TYR A 107 -22.89 -32.75 14.58
CA TYR A 107 -23.30 -33.20 13.25
C TYR A 107 -23.30 -32.05 12.25
N LEU A 108 -22.71 -32.28 11.07
CA LEU A 108 -22.78 -31.36 9.93
C LEU A 108 -23.92 -31.77 9.01
N LEU A 109 -24.78 -30.82 8.61
CA LEU A 109 -25.77 -31.08 7.57
C LEU A 109 -25.11 -31.03 6.18
N ASP A 110 -25.06 -32.17 5.49
CA ASP A 110 -24.51 -32.31 4.15
C ASP A 110 -25.29 -31.45 3.14
N GLY A 111 -24.58 -30.54 2.46
CA GLY A 111 -25.17 -29.60 1.48
C GLY A 111 -25.94 -28.42 2.09
N GLY A 112 -25.96 -28.26 3.41
CA GLY A 112 -26.54 -27.09 4.08
C GLY A 112 -28.04 -26.90 3.85
N LEU A 113 -28.51 -25.66 3.89
CA LEU A 113 -29.93 -25.31 3.73
C LEU A 113 -30.43 -25.51 2.29
N GLU A 114 -29.55 -25.38 1.29
CA GLU A 114 -29.87 -25.70 -0.10
C GLU A 114 -30.32 -27.17 -0.23
N ALA A 115 -29.54 -28.12 0.30
CA ALA A 115 -29.91 -29.54 0.29
C ALA A 115 -31.19 -29.83 1.10
N TRP A 116 -31.39 -29.15 2.23
CA TRP A 116 -32.64 -29.25 3.00
C TRP A 116 -33.86 -28.87 2.15
N THR A 117 -33.75 -27.78 1.38
CA THR A 117 -34.83 -27.27 0.55
C THR A 117 -35.06 -28.15 -0.69
N ASP A 118 -33.98 -28.64 -1.31
CA ASP A 118 -34.04 -29.55 -2.47
C ASP A 118 -34.73 -30.88 -2.15
N GLU A 119 -34.66 -31.33 -0.90
CA GLU A 119 -35.37 -32.52 -0.39
C GLU A 119 -36.77 -32.20 0.18
N ASP A 120 -37.40 -31.11 -0.26
CA ASP A 120 -38.73 -30.64 0.15
C ASP A 120 -38.85 -30.32 1.66
N GLY A 121 -37.74 -29.93 2.31
CA GLY A 121 -37.72 -29.49 3.70
C GLY A 121 -38.47 -28.17 3.91
N GLU A 122 -39.29 -28.09 4.96
CA GLU A 122 -40.01 -26.86 5.31
C GLU A 122 -39.05 -25.81 5.89
N LEU A 123 -39.25 -24.54 5.53
CA LEU A 123 -38.57 -23.38 6.14
C LEU A 123 -39.52 -22.62 7.06
N SER A 124 -38.94 -22.00 8.09
CA SER A 124 -39.61 -21.14 9.06
C SER A 124 -38.99 -19.75 9.06
N GLU A 125 -39.81 -18.72 9.27
CA GLU A 125 -39.37 -17.36 9.63
C GLU A 125 -39.63 -17.06 11.12
N ALA A 126 -40.16 -18.04 11.87
CA ALA A 126 -40.44 -17.88 13.28
C ALA A 126 -39.15 -18.00 14.09
N ASP A 127 -38.75 -16.89 14.70
CA ASP A 127 -37.57 -16.82 15.57
C ASP A 127 -37.88 -17.50 16.92
N PRO A 128 -37.18 -18.59 17.29
CA PRO A 128 -37.29 -19.13 18.63
C PRO A 128 -36.65 -18.17 19.63
N ASP A 129 -37.26 -18.06 20.81
CA ASP A 129 -36.74 -17.29 21.95
C ASP A 129 -36.29 -18.31 23.01
N PRO A 130 -35.12 -18.97 22.82
CA PRO A 130 -34.65 -19.98 23.77
C PRO A 130 -34.30 -19.32 25.11
N GLU A 131 -34.60 -20.01 26.22
CA GLU A 131 -34.13 -19.54 27.53
C GLU A 131 -32.59 -19.68 27.59
N PRO A 132 -31.84 -18.62 27.88
CA PRO A 132 -30.39 -18.70 27.96
C PRO A 132 -29.93 -19.72 29.01
N THR A 133 -28.86 -20.43 28.69
CA THR A 133 -28.28 -21.47 29.55
C THR A 133 -26.83 -21.15 29.89
N ALA A 134 -26.31 -21.77 30.95
CA ALA A 134 -24.91 -21.65 31.30
C ALA A 134 -24.09 -22.61 30.42
N TYR A 135 -23.07 -22.08 29.73
CA TYR A 135 -22.14 -22.87 28.93
C TYR A 135 -20.71 -22.61 29.40
N ASP A 136 -20.05 -23.63 29.95
CA ASP A 136 -18.66 -23.56 30.42
C ASP A 136 -17.71 -24.02 29.32
N ALA A 137 -17.36 -23.10 28.42
CA ALA A 137 -16.41 -23.36 27.34
C ALA A 137 -14.98 -23.34 27.90
N THR A 138 -14.25 -24.45 27.72
CA THR A 138 -12.83 -24.53 28.13
C THR A 138 -12.01 -25.21 27.05
N LEU A 139 -10.83 -24.65 26.75
CA LEU A 139 -9.90 -25.27 25.80
C LEU A 139 -9.49 -26.64 26.34
N ARG A 140 -9.84 -27.70 25.61
CA ARG A 140 -9.50 -29.06 26.00
C ARG A 140 -7.99 -29.28 25.95
N ALA A 141 -7.45 -29.98 26.95
CA ALA A 141 -6.04 -30.39 26.94
C ALA A 141 -5.70 -31.37 25.80
N ASP A 142 -6.70 -32.11 25.31
CA ASP A 142 -6.62 -33.02 24.16
C ASP A 142 -7.27 -32.42 22.89
N ALA A 143 -7.41 -31.08 22.82
CA ALA A 143 -7.90 -30.43 21.62
C ALA A 143 -7.01 -30.78 20.41
N PRO A 144 -7.59 -30.98 19.21
CA PRO A 144 -6.86 -31.30 17.98
C PRO A 144 -6.14 -30.07 17.40
N LEU A 145 -5.69 -29.15 18.26
CA LEU A 145 -4.99 -27.92 17.90
C LEU A 145 -3.49 -28.16 18.11
N VAL A 146 -2.69 -27.88 17.09
CA VAL A 146 -1.22 -27.97 17.15
C VAL A 146 -0.60 -26.59 16.93
N ASP A 147 0.59 -26.41 17.48
CA ASP A 147 1.40 -25.20 17.24
C ASP A 147 2.41 -25.41 16.11
N ARG A 148 3.30 -24.43 15.91
CA ARG A 148 4.32 -24.49 14.86
C ARG A 148 5.34 -25.61 15.10
N GLU A 149 5.79 -25.80 16.34
CA GLU A 149 6.81 -26.80 16.69
C GLU A 149 6.29 -28.22 16.38
N ASP A 150 5.00 -28.44 16.64
CA ASP A 150 4.29 -29.66 16.24
C ASP A 150 4.26 -29.86 14.72
N VAL A 151 4.04 -28.79 13.94
CA VAL A 151 4.04 -28.85 12.46
C VAL A 151 5.45 -29.12 11.92
N GLU A 152 6.48 -28.46 12.45
CA GLU A 152 7.88 -28.72 12.09
C GLU A 152 8.24 -30.19 12.36
N THR A 153 7.85 -30.70 13.54
CA THR A 153 8.00 -32.12 13.88
C THR A 153 7.23 -33.04 12.93
N ALA A 154 6.03 -32.62 12.51
CA ALA A 154 5.22 -33.39 11.56
C ALA A 154 5.86 -33.45 10.16
N VAL A 155 6.47 -32.35 9.69
CA VAL A 155 7.19 -32.29 8.40
C VAL A 155 8.43 -33.18 8.41
N GLU A 156 9.15 -33.25 9.53
CA GLU A 156 10.36 -34.08 9.66
C GLU A 156 10.08 -35.55 9.97
N GLY A 157 8.86 -35.86 10.44
CA GLY A 157 8.45 -37.16 10.93
C GLY A 157 7.65 -38.00 9.93
N ASP A 158 6.86 -38.93 10.48
CA ASP A 158 5.99 -39.84 9.73
C ASP A 158 4.53 -39.32 9.59
N ALA A 159 4.28 -38.05 9.92
CA ALA A 159 2.96 -37.43 9.83
C ALA A 159 2.71 -36.87 8.42
N VAL A 160 1.44 -36.74 8.05
CA VAL A 160 1.03 -36.14 6.77
C VAL A 160 0.48 -34.74 7.03
N VAL A 161 1.23 -33.73 6.61
CA VAL A 161 0.76 -32.34 6.61
C VAL A 161 -0.08 -32.12 5.35
N VAL A 162 -1.28 -31.56 5.49
CA VAL A 162 -2.24 -31.41 4.40
C VAL A 162 -2.66 -29.94 4.26
N ASP A 163 -2.45 -29.40 3.07
CA ASP A 163 -2.88 -28.05 2.69
C ASP A 163 -4.28 -28.11 2.09
N THR A 164 -5.25 -27.49 2.78
CA THR A 164 -6.66 -27.56 2.36
C THR A 164 -7.08 -26.48 1.36
N ARG A 165 -6.13 -25.73 0.81
CA ARG A 165 -6.36 -24.61 -0.11
C ARG A 165 -6.36 -25.08 -1.56
N SER A 166 -6.70 -24.17 -2.47
CA SER A 166 -6.70 -24.48 -3.90
C SER A 166 -5.30 -24.87 -4.39
N ALA A 167 -5.23 -25.64 -5.49
CA ALA A 167 -3.96 -26.01 -6.10
C ALA A 167 -3.12 -24.80 -6.53
N ALA A 168 -3.76 -23.69 -6.90
CA ALA A 168 -3.10 -22.45 -7.27
C ALA A 168 -2.45 -21.75 -6.07
N GLU A 169 -3.11 -21.72 -4.91
CA GLU A 169 -2.55 -21.18 -3.66
C GLU A 169 -1.38 -22.04 -3.17
N TYR A 170 -1.52 -23.37 -3.21
CA TYR A 170 -0.45 -24.30 -2.87
C TYR A 170 0.81 -24.11 -3.72
N ALA A 171 0.64 -23.91 -5.04
CA ALA A 171 1.77 -23.71 -5.96
C ALA A 171 2.54 -22.41 -5.70
N GLN A 172 1.90 -21.39 -5.10
CA GLN A 172 2.55 -20.13 -4.76
C GLN A 172 3.44 -20.26 -3.52
N SER A 173 2.93 -20.89 -2.46
CA SER A 173 3.66 -21.18 -1.24
C SER A 173 2.92 -22.23 -0.41
N HIS A 174 3.64 -23.11 0.28
CA HIS A 174 3.10 -24.16 1.14
C HIS A 174 4.14 -24.59 2.18
N VAL A 175 3.68 -25.23 3.26
CA VAL A 175 4.56 -25.88 4.23
C VAL A 175 5.35 -26.99 3.52
N PRO A 176 6.68 -27.05 3.63
CA PRO A 176 7.49 -28.06 2.95
C PRO A 176 6.97 -29.49 3.17
N GLY A 177 6.86 -30.26 2.09
CA GLY A 177 6.41 -31.65 2.15
C GLY A 177 4.90 -31.85 2.33
N ALA A 178 4.10 -30.78 2.45
CA ALA A 178 2.66 -30.88 2.57
C ALA A 178 1.99 -31.52 1.33
N VAL A 179 0.88 -32.22 1.56
CA VAL A 179 0.03 -32.78 0.51
C VAL A 179 -1.10 -31.79 0.20
N GLN A 180 -1.25 -31.41 -1.07
CA GLN A 180 -2.36 -30.55 -1.49
C GLN A 180 -3.67 -31.37 -1.61
N LEU A 181 -4.72 -30.96 -0.89
CA LEU A 181 -6.09 -31.48 -1.00
C LEU A 181 -7.07 -30.32 -0.81
N GLY A 182 -7.61 -29.75 -1.88
CA GLY A 182 -8.56 -28.64 -1.74
C GLY A 182 -9.83 -29.13 -1.07
N TRP A 183 -10.42 -28.34 -0.15
CA TRP A 183 -11.68 -28.73 0.49
C TRP A 183 -12.81 -28.97 -0.52
N GLU A 184 -12.81 -28.25 -1.65
CA GLU A 184 -13.73 -28.43 -2.79
C GLU A 184 -13.54 -29.78 -3.49
N ASP A 185 -12.35 -30.40 -3.42
CA ASP A 185 -12.09 -31.71 -4.02
C ASP A 185 -12.95 -32.81 -3.37
N LEU A 186 -13.51 -32.56 -2.17
CA LEU A 186 -14.38 -33.45 -1.42
C LEU A 186 -15.85 -33.37 -1.84
N LEU A 187 -16.22 -32.38 -2.66
CA LEU A 187 -17.59 -32.07 -3.03
C LEU A 187 -17.92 -32.50 -4.46
N GLU A 188 -19.17 -32.89 -4.69
CA GLU A 188 -19.74 -33.05 -6.03
C GLU A 188 -19.92 -31.68 -6.69
N ASP A 189 -19.44 -31.52 -7.94
CA ASP A 189 -19.38 -30.23 -8.64
C ASP A 189 -20.76 -29.58 -8.88
N ASP A 190 -21.83 -30.37 -8.91
CA ASP A 190 -23.19 -29.95 -9.27
C ASP A 190 -24.14 -29.79 -8.08
N THR A 191 -23.87 -30.45 -6.96
CA THR A 191 -24.76 -30.45 -5.79
C THR A 191 -24.19 -29.75 -4.57
N GLY A 192 -22.87 -29.52 -4.51
CA GLY A 192 -22.22 -28.99 -3.31
C GLY A 192 -22.26 -29.95 -2.10
N ARG A 193 -22.68 -31.21 -2.32
CA ARG A 193 -22.70 -32.28 -1.31
C ARG A 193 -21.38 -33.04 -1.31
N LEU A 194 -21.11 -33.76 -0.23
CA LEU A 194 -19.96 -34.66 -0.18
C LEU A 194 -20.08 -35.76 -1.24
N LYS A 195 -18.93 -36.07 -1.87
CA LYS A 195 -18.83 -37.27 -2.72
C LYS A 195 -19.15 -38.54 -1.93
N PRO A 196 -19.62 -39.61 -2.59
CA PRO A 196 -19.80 -40.90 -1.95
C PRO A 196 -18.52 -41.38 -1.23
N ASN A 197 -18.68 -42.05 -0.08
CA ASN A 197 -17.56 -42.46 0.78
C ASN A 197 -16.49 -43.27 0.04
N ASP A 198 -16.85 -44.10 -0.93
CA ASP A 198 -15.89 -44.87 -1.73
C ASP A 198 -15.06 -43.99 -2.68
N GLU A 199 -15.63 -42.90 -3.20
CA GLU A 199 -14.91 -41.90 -3.99
C GLU A 199 -13.99 -41.04 -3.12
N LEU A 200 -14.45 -40.63 -1.94
CA LEU A 200 -13.63 -39.91 -0.96
C LEU A 200 -12.42 -40.75 -0.52
N GLU A 201 -12.62 -42.02 -0.17
CA GLU A 201 -11.53 -42.94 0.20
C GLU A 201 -10.55 -43.16 -0.96
N ALA A 202 -11.03 -43.26 -2.19
CA ALA A 202 -10.18 -43.36 -3.37
C ALA A 202 -9.35 -42.09 -3.60
N LEU A 203 -9.93 -40.91 -3.39
CA LEU A 203 -9.26 -39.62 -3.49
C LEU A 203 -8.17 -39.47 -2.42
N LEU A 204 -8.49 -39.73 -1.15
CA LEU A 204 -7.54 -39.65 -0.03
C LEU A 204 -6.36 -40.62 -0.23
N THR A 205 -6.66 -41.88 -0.61
CA THR A 205 -5.62 -42.87 -0.94
C THR A 205 -4.72 -42.41 -2.08
N LYS A 206 -5.30 -41.81 -3.13
CA LYS A 206 -4.53 -41.27 -4.27
C LYS A 206 -3.62 -40.11 -3.87
N LYS A 207 -4.05 -39.29 -2.91
CA LYS A 207 -3.26 -38.18 -2.35
C LYS A 207 -2.24 -38.65 -1.31
N GLY A 208 -2.28 -39.93 -0.92
CA GLY A 208 -1.34 -40.51 0.05
C GLY A 208 -1.73 -40.27 1.51
N ILE A 209 -3.00 -39.94 1.78
CA ILE A 209 -3.53 -39.73 3.12
C ILE A 209 -4.16 -41.04 3.60
N ARG A 210 -3.67 -41.61 4.70
CA ARG A 210 -4.11 -42.92 5.20
C ARG A 210 -4.61 -42.85 6.65
N ARG A 211 -5.53 -43.76 7.01
CA ARG A 211 -6.17 -43.80 8.33
C ARG A 211 -5.22 -44.15 9.48
N ASP A 212 -4.09 -44.77 9.19
CA ASP A 212 -3.07 -45.17 10.18
C ASP A 212 -1.99 -44.10 10.43
N GLU A 213 -2.09 -42.93 9.79
CA GLU A 213 -1.15 -41.83 9.89
C GLU A 213 -1.70 -40.69 10.76
N ARG A 214 -0.80 -39.94 11.40
CA ARG A 214 -1.13 -38.65 12.00
C ARG A 214 -1.29 -37.61 10.89
N ILE A 215 -2.42 -36.92 10.87
CA ILE A 215 -2.73 -35.90 9.86
C ILE A 215 -2.73 -34.51 10.51
N VAL A 216 -2.04 -33.55 9.89
CA VAL A 216 -2.04 -32.15 10.34
C VAL A 216 -2.58 -31.26 9.22
N LEU A 217 -3.76 -30.69 9.42
CA LEU A 217 -4.43 -29.83 8.44
C LEU A 217 -4.01 -28.37 8.62
N TYR A 218 -3.81 -27.63 7.53
CA TYR A 218 -3.68 -26.17 7.59
C TYR A 218 -4.34 -25.49 6.37
N CYS A 219 -4.66 -24.20 6.54
CA CYS A 219 -5.09 -23.33 5.44
C CYS A 219 -4.64 -21.88 5.71
N ASN A 220 -5.47 -20.86 5.43
CA ASN A 220 -5.16 -19.46 5.70
C ASN A 220 -5.71 -18.97 7.07
N THR A 221 -6.88 -19.46 7.51
CA THR A 221 -7.61 -18.91 8.68
C THR A 221 -8.43 -19.98 9.41
N ALA A 222 -8.01 -21.24 9.34
CA ALA A 222 -8.71 -22.42 9.85
C ALA A 222 -10.16 -22.67 9.33
N ARG A 223 -10.72 -21.79 8.49
CA ARG A 223 -12.06 -21.95 7.87
C ARG A 223 -12.15 -23.20 7.01
N ARG A 224 -11.35 -23.26 5.93
CA ARG A 224 -11.40 -24.36 4.93
C ARG A 224 -11.00 -25.72 5.49
N LEU A 225 -10.07 -25.73 6.45
CA LEU A 225 -9.61 -26.97 7.06
C LEU A 225 -10.68 -27.56 7.97
N SER A 226 -11.61 -26.76 8.49
CA SER A 226 -12.66 -27.25 9.41
C SER A 226 -13.60 -28.21 8.70
N HIS A 227 -13.97 -27.91 7.45
CA HIS A 227 -14.72 -28.82 6.59
C HIS A 227 -13.98 -30.15 6.40
N THR A 228 -12.71 -30.08 5.98
CA THR A 228 -11.88 -31.27 5.75
C THR A 228 -11.72 -32.09 7.03
N TYR A 229 -11.56 -31.44 8.19
CA TYR A 229 -11.50 -32.09 9.49
C TYR A 229 -12.76 -32.91 9.77
N VAL A 230 -13.95 -32.32 9.63
CA VAL A 230 -15.23 -33.01 9.88
C VAL A 230 -15.41 -34.21 8.94
N VAL A 231 -15.07 -34.07 7.66
CA VAL A 231 -15.15 -35.16 6.67
C VAL A 231 -14.20 -36.32 7.04
N LEU A 232 -12.96 -36.02 7.42
CA LEU A 232 -12.00 -37.06 7.84
C LEU A 232 -12.49 -37.79 9.12
N ARG A 233 -13.06 -37.05 10.08
CA ARG A 233 -13.65 -37.66 11.29
C ARG A 233 -14.82 -38.58 10.95
N ASP A 234 -15.70 -38.20 10.03
CA ASP A 234 -16.82 -39.02 9.59
C ASP A 234 -16.36 -40.33 8.91
N LEU A 235 -15.32 -40.25 8.08
CA LEU A 235 -14.70 -41.41 7.43
C LEU A 235 -13.93 -42.32 8.41
N GLY A 236 -13.73 -41.87 9.65
CA GLY A 236 -13.08 -42.63 10.72
C GLY A 236 -11.57 -42.45 10.82
N TYR A 237 -11.04 -41.29 10.39
CA TYR A 237 -9.66 -40.89 10.67
C TYR A 237 -9.58 -40.33 12.10
N GLU A 238 -8.87 -41.03 12.98
CA GLU A 238 -8.89 -40.74 14.42
C GLU A 238 -7.80 -39.75 14.87
N ASP A 239 -6.64 -39.73 14.22
CA ASP A 239 -5.49 -38.89 14.57
C ASP A 239 -5.35 -37.71 13.59
N VAL A 240 -6.28 -36.75 13.70
CA VAL A 240 -6.33 -35.54 12.88
C VAL A 240 -6.19 -34.33 13.81
N ALA A 241 -5.17 -33.51 13.55
CA ALA A 241 -4.97 -32.23 14.19
C ALA A 241 -4.97 -31.11 13.14
N PHE A 242 -5.03 -29.86 13.57
CA PHE A 242 -4.94 -28.71 12.68
C PHE A 242 -4.08 -27.59 13.24
N TYR A 243 -3.39 -26.93 12.32
CA TYR A 243 -2.53 -25.79 12.60
C TYR A 243 -3.28 -24.49 12.37
N GLU A 244 -3.62 -23.79 13.45
CA GLU A 244 -4.36 -22.53 13.39
C GLU A 244 -3.50 -21.34 12.95
N GLY A 245 -2.19 -21.34 13.26
CA GLY A 245 -1.25 -20.29 12.85
C GLY A 245 -1.24 -20.04 11.33
N SER A 246 -1.65 -21.06 10.55
CA SER A 246 -1.86 -20.97 9.11
C SER A 246 -0.56 -20.80 8.32
N LEU A 247 -0.63 -20.79 6.98
CA LEU A 247 0.55 -20.48 6.16
C LEU A 247 1.13 -19.10 6.50
N THR A 248 0.30 -18.15 6.95
CA THR A 248 0.75 -16.80 7.27
C THR A 248 1.75 -16.80 8.41
N ASP A 249 1.49 -17.51 9.50
CA ASP A 249 2.45 -17.68 10.59
C ASP A 249 3.71 -18.42 10.11
N TRP A 250 3.52 -19.51 9.35
CA TRP A 250 4.63 -20.32 8.84
C TRP A 250 5.63 -19.47 8.04
N VAL A 251 5.12 -18.67 7.11
CA VAL A 251 5.94 -17.85 6.21
C VAL A 251 6.45 -16.57 6.88
N ARG A 252 5.71 -15.95 7.82
CA ARG A 252 6.23 -14.81 8.58
C ARG A 252 7.50 -15.19 9.35
N ALA A 253 7.52 -16.36 9.99
CA ALA A 253 8.69 -16.84 10.73
C ALA A 253 9.81 -17.41 9.83
N GLU A 254 9.54 -17.73 8.55
CA GLU A 254 10.57 -18.05 7.56
C GLU A 254 11.07 -16.83 6.78
N ALA A 255 10.34 -15.70 6.82
CA ALA A 255 10.81 -14.45 6.24
C ALA A 255 11.99 -13.97 7.08
N PRO A 256 13.20 -13.87 6.52
CA PRO A 256 14.34 -13.40 7.29
C PRO A 256 14.05 -11.96 7.73
N GLU A 257 14.07 -11.72 9.04
CA GLU A 257 14.05 -10.37 9.59
C GLU A 257 15.39 -9.69 9.26
N TRP A 258 15.31 -8.47 8.73
CA TRP A 258 16.49 -7.73 8.31
C TRP A 258 16.76 -6.57 9.26
N ASP A 259 17.99 -6.55 9.76
CA ASP A 259 18.54 -5.40 10.45
C ASP A 259 19.17 -4.44 9.41
N PRO A 260 18.60 -3.24 9.21
CA PRO A 260 19.14 -2.27 8.25
C PRO A 260 20.55 -1.79 8.63
N VAL A 261 20.88 -1.73 9.92
CA VAL A 261 22.20 -1.31 10.42
C VAL A 261 23.23 -2.38 10.10
N GLU A 262 22.91 -3.64 10.38
CA GLU A 262 23.79 -4.78 10.04
C GLU A 262 23.95 -4.91 8.52
N LEU A 263 22.87 -4.75 7.75
CA LEU A 263 22.94 -4.77 6.29
C LEU A 263 23.85 -3.64 5.76
N LYS A 264 23.70 -2.40 6.27
CA LYS A 264 24.58 -1.27 5.90
C LYS A 264 26.04 -1.60 6.22
N ARG A 265 26.31 -2.18 7.39
CA ARG A 265 27.66 -2.62 7.81
C ARG A 265 28.23 -3.70 6.89
N GLN A 266 27.43 -4.69 6.51
CA GLN A 266 27.86 -5.74 5.58
C GLN A 266 28.21 -5.18 4.21
N VAL A 267 27.36 -4.30 3.66
CA VAL A 267 27.58 -3.69 2.34
C VAL A 267 28.85 -2.83 2.33
N ARG A 268 29.12 -2.07 3.39
CA ARG A 268 30.39 -1.34 3.55
C ARG A 268 31.61 -2.25 3.46
N ALA A 269 31.55 -3.43 4.06
CA ALA A 269 32.67 -4.37 4.03
C ALA A 269 33.01 -4.86 2.61
N TYR A 270 32.03 -4.89 1.70
CA TYR A 270 32.26 -5.28 0.31
C TYR A 270 32.79 -4.16 -0.58
N ALA A 271 32.65 -2.89 -0.19
CA ALA A 271 33.17 -1.75 -0.98
C ALA A 271 34.66 -1.94 -1.33
N ASP A 272 35.47 -2.38 -0.36
CA ASP A 272 36.89 -2.68 -0.52
C ASP A 272 37.22 -4.18 -0.74
N ALA A 273 36.23 -5.07 -0.59
CA ALA A 273 36.41 -6.53 -0.60
C ALA A 273 35.84 -7.21 -1.85
N GLY A 274 36.00 -6.58 -3.02
CA GLY A 274 35.59 -7.14 -4.30
C GLY A 274 34.24 -6.65 -4.83
N GLY A 275 33.64 -5.68 -4.15
CA GLY A 275 32.54 -4.88 -4.68
C GLY A 275 31.25 -5.66 -4.91
N PHE A 276 30.52 -5.27 -5.95
CA PHE A 276 29.20 -5.82 -6.28
C PHE A 276 29.23 -7.35 -6.45
N ASP A 277 30.18 -7.87 -7.24
CA ASP A 277 30.27 -9.30 -7.55
C ASP A 277 30.52 -10.15 -6.29
N ALA A 278 31.40 -9.68 -5.40
CA ALA A 278 31.70 -10.38 -4.15
C ALA A 278 30.48 -10.38 -3.20
N MET A 279 29.80 -9.23 -3.08
CA MET A 279 28.60 -9.10 -2.26
C MET A 279 27.50 -10.06 -2.72
N VAL A 280 27.21 -10.11 -4.02
CA VAL A 280 26.17 -11.01 -4.56
C VAL A 280 26.60 -12.48 -4.45
N ALA A 281 27.87 -12.79 -4.69
CA ALA A 281 28.37 -14.16 -4.57
C ALA A 281 28.27 -14.72 -3.14
N GLU A 282 28.45 -13.88 -2.11
CA GLU A 282 28.42 -14.29 -0.71
C GLU A 282 27.03 -14.19 -0.08
N LEU A 283 26.28 -13.11 -0.35
CA LEU A 283 24.96 -12.86 0.26
C LEU A 283 23.77 -13.40 -0.57
N GLY A 284 24.02 -13.83 -1.81
CA GLY A 284 23.01 -14.28 -2.77
C GLY A 284 22.29 -13.12 -3.49
N GLU A 285 21.66 -13.43 -4.64
CA GLU A 285 20.97 -12.42 -5.47
C GLU A 285 19.80 -11.72 -4.76
N ASP A 286 19.16 -12.40 -3.79
CA ASP A 286 18.06 -11.82 -3.01
C ASP A 286 18.46 -10.57 -2.21
N VAL A 287 19.77 -10.37 -1.97
CA VAL A 287 20.29 -9.16 -1.33
C VAL A 287 19.87 -7.89 -2.06
N LEU A 288 19.72 -7.92 -3.40
CA LEU A 288 19.35 -6.74 -4.20
C LEU A 288 17.96 -6.19 -3.82
N ASN A 289 17.07 -7.04 -3.34
CA ASN A 289 15.78 -6.59 -2.81
C ASN A 289 15.91 -5.96 -1.42
N ARG A 290 16.88 -6.41 -0.62
CA ARG A 290 17.12 -5.99 0.77
C ARG A 290 17.87 -4.67 0.83
N LEU A 291 18.77 -4.41 -0.12
CA LEU A 291 19.49 -3.14 -0.28
C LEU A 291 18.56 -1.90 -0.28
N LYS A 292 17.28 -2.09 -0.62
CA LYS A 292 16.25 -1.05 -0.52
C LYS A 292 16.12 -0.52 0.91
N LEU A 293 16.34 -1.32 1.95
CA LEU A 293 16.29 -0.87 3.35
C LEU A 293 17.40 0.11 3.70
N ILE A 294 18.48 0.16 2.93
CA ILE A 294 19.60 1.10 3.12
C ILE A 294 19.66 2.16 2.02
N GLY A 295 18.55 2.36 1.31
CA GLY A 295 18.40 3.41 0.30
C GLY A 295 18.90 3.07 -1.10
N LEU A 296 19.34 1.82 -1.33
CA LEU A 296 19.88 1.37 -2.60
C LEU A 296 18.87 0.56 -3.42
N TYR A 297 18.64 0.96 -4.66
CA TYR A 297 17.92 0.17 -5.65
C TYR A 297 18.86 -0.24 -6.76
N HIS A 298 18.96 -1.54 -7.02
CA HIS A 298 19.59 -2.01 -8.24
C HIS A 298 18.83 -1.45 -9.45
N GLN A 299 19.53 -0.73 -10.33
CA GLN A 299 18.93 -0.12 -11.51
C GLN A 299 19.03 -1.08 -12.71
N LYS A 300 18.54 -0.65 -13.87
CA LYS A 300 18.56 -1.49 -15.10
C LYS A 300 19.96 -1.99 -15.50
N GLN A 301 20.99 -1.20 -15.20
CA GLN A 301 22.38 -1.52 -15.49
C GLN A 301 22.96 -2.33 -14.35
N GLU A 302 23.46 -3.53 -14.68
CA GLU A 302 24.06 -4.46 -13.73
C GLU A 302 25.25 -3.82 -12.97
N GLY A 303 25.35 -4.06 -11.66
CA GLY A 303 26.37 -3.44 -10.81
C GLY A 303 26.17 -1.97 -10.45
N TYR A 304 25.12 -1.31 -10.96
CA TYR A 304 24.82 0.08 -10.66
C TYR A 304 23.53 0.24 -9.85
N PHE A 305 23.45 1.33 -9.09
CA PHE A 305 22.40 1.57 -8.13
C PHE A 305 21.89 3.01 -8.19
N MET A 306 20.59 3.15 -7.93
CA MET A 306 20.01 4.39 -7.46
C MET A 306 20.19 4.46 -5.94
N LEU A 307 20.72 5.58 -5.45
CA LEU A 307 20.81 5.92 -4.02
C LEU A 307 19.76 6.97 -3.69
N ARG A 308 19.00 6.75 -2.63
CA ARG A 308 18.03 7.73 -2.11
C ARG A 308 18.40 8.19 -0.71
N THR A 309 18.37 9.50 -0.49
CA THR A 309 18.49 10.11 0.84
C THR A 309 17.19 10.00 1.63
N ARG A 310 17.25 10.24 2.94
CA ARG A 310 16.09 10.49 3.78
C ARG A 310 16.19 11.92 4.32
N ALA A 311 15.34 12.82 3.83
CA ALA A 311 15.31 14.21 4.25
C ALA A 311 13.99 14.52 4.97
N PRO A 312 13.94 14.44 6.32
CA PRO A 312 12.71 14.64 7.09
C PRO A 312 11.99 15.93 6.70
N GLY A 313 10.75 15.83 6.20
CA GLY A 313 9.95 16.98 5.77
C GLY A 313 10.54 17.76 4.59
N GLY A 314 11.57 17.22 3.93
CA GLY A 314 12.30 17.87 2.85
C GLY A 314 13.34 18.89 3.28
N VAL A 315 13.62 19.04 4.58
CA VAL A 315 14.55 20.06 5.07
C VAL A 315 15.99 19.56 4.95
N LEU A 316 16.85 20.39 4.38
CA LEU A 316 18.29 20.16 4.25
C LEU A 316 19.04 21.40 4.73
N THR A 317 20.15 21.20 5.43
CA THR A 317 21.11 22.28 5.63
C THR A 317 21.90 22.52 4.33
N ALA A 318 22.48 23.72 4.19
CA ALA A 318 23.35 24.04 3.07
C ALA A 318 24.56 23.09 2.98
N GLU A 319 25.11 22.67 4.12
CA GLU A 319 26.22 21.70 4.15
C GLU A 319 25.80 20.32 3.64
N GLN A 320 24.60 19.87 4.01
CA GLN A 320 24.01 18.64 3.49
C GLN A 320 23.74 18.72 1.99
N ALA A 321 23.14 19.82 1.52
CA ALA A 321 22.87 20.03 0.10
C ALA A 321 24.16 20.11 -0.72
N ALA A 322 25.18 20.82 -0.23
CA ALA A 322 26.50 20.87 -0.86
C ALA A 322 27.11 19.47 -0.98
N THR A 323 27.10 18.69 0.10
CA THR A 323 27.64 17.32 0.13
C THR A 323 26.94 16.41 -0.88
N ILE A 324 25.60 16.48 -0.97
CA ILE A 324 24.82 15.73 -1.98
C ILE A 324 25.26 16.13 -3.39
N GLY A 325 25.43 17.43 -3.64
CA GLY A 325 25.90 17.92 -4.94
C GLY A 325 27.32 17.48 -5.28
N GLU A 326 28.21 17.38 -4.29
CA GLU A 326 29.58 16.85 -4.49
C GLU A 326 29.54 15.37 -4.82
N VAL A 327 28.72 14.60 -4.11
CA VAL A 327 28.53 13.17 -4.39
C VAL A 327 27.93 12.96 -5.77
N ALA A 328 26.97 13.79 -6.20
CA ALA A 328 26.42 13.75 -7.55
C ALA A 328 27.51 14.02 -8.61
N ASP A 329 28.31 15.08 -8.42
CA ASP A 329 29.38 15.45 -9.35
C ASP A 329 30.51 14.41 -9.42
N GLU A 330 30.75 13.63 -8.38
CA GLU A 330 31.88 12.70 -8.31
C GLU A 330 31.47 11.25 -8.64
N PHE A 331 30.37 10.76 -8.07
CA PHE A 331 29.99 9.35 -8.09
C PHE A 331 28.77 9.04 -8.95
N ALA A 332 27.88 10.01 -9.19
CA ALA A 332 26.64 9.78 -9.95
C ALA A 332 26.85 9.92 -11.48
N ARG A 333 27.89 9.26 -12.00
CA ARG A 333 28.35 9.42 -13.38
C ARG A 333 28.17 8.17 -14.23
N ALA A 334 27.58 8.34 -15.41
CA ALA A 334 27.48 7.25 -16.38
C ALA A 334 28.89 6.79 -16.81
N PRO A 335 29.18 5.48 -16.83
CA PRO A 335 30.45 4.99 -17.36
C PRO A 335 30.48 5.08 -18.90
N GLU A 336 31.68 5.09 -19.50
CA GLU A 336 31.85 5.15 -20.96
C GLU A 336 31.07 4.05 -21.71
N ALA A 337 30.97 2.85 -21.11
CA ALA A 337 30.23 1.73 -21.69
C ALA A 337 28.73 2.00 -21.86
N TYR A 338 28.16 2.94 -21.09
CA TYR A 338 26.77 3.39 -21.20
C TYR A 338 26.65 4.81 -21.75
N GLY A 339 27.68 5.31 -22.45
CA GLY A 339 27.66 6.59 -23.15
C GLY A 339 28.34 7.74 -22.41
N GLY A 340 28.81 7.53 -21.17
CA GLY A 340 29.50 8.56 -20.41
C GLY A 340 28.70 9.84 -20.29
N VAL A 341 29.37 10.98 -20.46
CA VAL A 341 28.76 12.32 -20.44
C VAL A 341 27.68 12.54 -21.51
N ASP A 342 27.65 11.72 -22.57
CA ASP A 342 26.67 11.82 -23.65
C ASP A 342 25.43 10.93 -23.40
N GLN A 343 25.39 10.17 -22.30
CA GLN A 343 24.27 9.25 -21.98
C GLN A 343 22.94 9.98 -21.85
N ASN A 344 22.94 11.19 -21.28
CA ASN A 344 21.76 12.03 -21.17
C ASN A 344 21.96 13.34 -21.97
N PRO A 345 21.27 13.50 -23.12
CA PRO A 345 21.48 14.64 -24.01
C PRO A 345 20.86 15.95 -23.53
N VAL A 346 20.04 15.92 -22.46
CA VAL A 346 19.33 17.10 -21.95
C VAL A 346 20.03 17.69 -20.73
N PHE A 347 20.46 16.84 -19.81
CA PHE A 347 21.04 17.25 -18.53
C PHE A 347 22.54 16.95 -18.39
N GLY A 348 23.13 16.17 -19.31
CA GLY A 348 24.53 15.77 -19.20
C GLY A 348 24.73 14.65 -18.18
N ASP A 349 25.61 14.82 -17.21
CA ASP A 349 26.00 13.76 -16.27
C ASP A 349 26.32 14.34 -14.88
N GLY A 350 26.25 13.51 -13.83
CA GLY A 350 26.46 13.97 -12.44
C GLY A 350 25.29 14.81 -11.91
N TYR A 351 24.06 14.37 -12.16
CA TYR A 351 22.84 15.05 -11.71
C TYR A 351 22.14 14.30 -10.57
N LEU A 352 21.24 15.03 -9.91
CA LEU A 352 20.37 14.55 -8.85
C LEU A 352 18.91 14.82 -9.17
N ASP A 353 18.02 14.06 -8.55
CA ASP A 353 16.58 14.13 -8.76
C ASP A 353 15.83 14.38 -7.44
N VAL A 354 15.19 15.55 -7.31
CA VAL A 354 14.20 15.84 -6.26
C VAL A 354 12.95 14.99 -6.49
N THR A 355 12.45 14.39 -5.42
CA THR A 355 11.37 13.39 -5.49
C THR A 355 10.04 13.94 -5.00
N THR A 356 8.93 13.29 -5.41
CA THR A 356 7.58 13.61 -4.93
C THR A 356 7.33 13.29 -3.45
N ARG A 357 8.38 12.88 -2.71
CA ARG A 357 8.38 12.66 -1.26
C ARG A 357 9.47 13.46 -0.55
N GLN A 358 9.97 14.51 -1.19
CA GLN A 358 10.93 15.43 -0.61
C GLN A 358 12.28 14.80 -0.23
N ASP A 359 12.67 13.71 -0.90
CA ASP A 359 14.04 13.15 -0.86
C ASP A 359 14.81 13.51 -2.14
N ILE A 360 16.12 13.22 -2.16
CA ILE A 360 16.98 13.25 -3.36
C ILE A 360 17.32 11.84 -3.82
N GLN A 361 17.40 11.64 -5.14
CA GLN A 361 17.94 10.43 -5.76
C GLN A 361 19.15 10.72 -6.63
N LEU A 362 20.15 9.84 -6.53
CA LEU A 362 21.32 9.78 -7.40
C LEU A 362 21.32 8.44 -8.13
N HIS A 363 21.82 8.39 -9.36
CA HIS A 363 21.94 7.17 -10.16
C HIS A 363 23.40 6.89 -10.49
N TRP A 364 23.68 5.71 -11.05
CA TRP A 364 25.06 5.27 -11.38
C TRP A 364 25.98 5.01 -10.18
N ILE A 365 25.43 4.89 -8.98
CA ILE A 365 26.21 4.58 -7.78
C ILE A 365 26.69 3.13 -7.84
N ARG A 366 27.92 2.86 -7.40
CA ARG A 366 28.50 1.53 -7.32
C ARG A 366 28.68 1.10 -5.86
N ILE A 367 28.73 -0.21 -5.61
CA ILE A 367 28.99 -0.73 -4.25
C ILE A 367 30.39 -0.34 -3.79
N GLU A 368 31.34 -0.26 -4.70
CA GLU A 368 32.73 0.13 -4.44
C GLU A 368 32.87 1.56 -3.90
N ASP A 369 31.92 2.45 -4.21
CA ASP A 369 31.96 3.85 -3.81
C ASP A 369 31.14 4.12 -2.52
N ILE A 370 30.32 3.15 -2.09
CA ILE A 370 29.25 3.43 -1.13
C ILE A 370 29.75 3.74 0.28
N ASP A 371 30.86 3.15 0.70
CA ASP A 371 31.44 3.42 2.03
C ASP A 371 31.93 4.86 2.14
N GLU A 372 32.54 5.39 1.08
CA GLU A 372 32.96 6.79 1.00
C GLU A 372 31.75 7.73 0.99
N ILE A 373 30.74 7.43 0.16
CA ILE A 373 29.52 8.23 0.08
C ILE A 373 28.82 8.30 1.44
N TRP A 374 28.62 7.16 2.11
CA TRP A 374 28.00 7.15 3.43
C TRP A 374 28.84 7.84 4.49
N SER A 375 30.17 7.74 4.43
CA SER A 375 31.04 8.47 5.35
C SER A 375 30.86 9.98 5.21
N ARG A 376 30.81 10.50 3.98
CA ARG A 376 30.54 11.93 3.73
C ARG A 376 29.15 12.36 4.20
N TYR A 377 28.13 11.52 3.99
CA TYR A 377 26.77 11.80 4.48
C TYR A 377 26.69 11.81 6.00
N GLU A 378 27.34 10.86 6.68
CA GLU A 378 27.38 10.79 8.14
C GLU A 378 28.09 12.00 8.77
N ASP A 379 29.14 12.51 8.14
CA ASP A 379 29.85 13.72 8.59
C ASP A 379 28.93 14.96 8.67
N VAL A 380 27.86 14.99 7.86
CA VAL A 380 26.88 16.09 7.80
C VAL A 380 25.49 15.69 8.32
N GLY A 381 25.37 14.52 8.95
CA GLY A 381 24.12 14.02 9.54
C GLY A 381 23.04 13.60 8.54
N LEU A 382 23.41 13.26 7.30
CA LEU A 382 22.50 12.68 6.29
C LEU A 382 22.44 11.16 6.42
N GLU A 383 21.27 10.60 6.09
CA GLU A 383 21.04 9.14 6.13
C GLU A 383 20.29 8.64 4.88
N THR A 384 20.43 7.34 4.59
CA THR A 384 19.76 6.66 3.46
C THR A 384 18.94 5.44 3.93
N MET A 385 19.15 4.97 5.16
CA MET A 385 18.36 3.92 5.79
C MET A 385 16.86 4.24 5.79
N GLN A 386 16.07 3.23 5.44
CA GLN A 386 14.61 3.23 5.37
C GLN A 386 13.99 4.36 4.53
N ALA A 387 14.78 5.06 3.68
CA ALA A 387 14.25 5.89 2.59
C ALA A 387 13.39 5.04 1.61
N CYS A 388 13.66 3.74 1.62
CA CYS A 388 13.23 2.73 0.69
C CYS A 388 12.86 1.44 1.45
N GLY A 389 12.52 0.35 0.74
CA GLY A 389 12.17 -0.92 1.40
C GLY A 389 10.77 -0.98 2.03
N ASN A 390 10.57 -2.00 2.86
CA ASN A 390 9.34 -2.30 3.59
C ASN A 390 9.41 -1.72 5.01
N SER A 391 9.36 -0.40 5.08
CA SER A 391 9.56 0.37 6.29
C SER A 391 8.73 1.66 6.24
N VAL A 392 8.78 2.42 7.34
CA VAL A 392 8.33 3.81 7.36
C VAL A 392 9.22 4.66 6.46
N ARG A 393 8.63 5.22 5.40
CA ARG A 393 9.30 6.12 4.45
C ARG A 393 9.50 7.51 5.03
N ASN A 394 10.18 8.38 4.28
CA ASN A 394 10.23 9.80 4.61
C ASN A 394 8.83 10.38 4.85
N VAL A 395 8.70 11.19 5.88
CA VAL A 395 7.45 11.88 6.23
C VAL A 395 7.35 13.15 5.40
N VAL A 396 6.28 13.25 4.61
CA VAL A 396 6.04 14.41 3.75
C VAL A 396 5.39 15.52 4.58
N ALA A 397 5.88 16.74 4.44
CA ALA A 397 5.35 17.92 5.14
C ALA A 397 5.15 19.10 4.20
N CYS A 398 4.50 20.15 4.69
CA CYS A 398 4.46 21.43 4.00
C CYS A 398 5.88 22.00 3.86
N PRO A 399 6.36 22.34 2.64
CA PRO A 399 7.64 23.02 2.46
C PRO A 399 7.73 24.35 3.22
N ALA A 400 6.62 25.03 3.49
CA ALA A 400 6.59 26.27 4.27
C ALA A 400 6.38 26.06 5.79
N ALA A 401 6.46 24.81 6.30
CA ALA A 401 6.27 24.55 7.73
C ALA A 401 7.21 25.39 8.61
N GLY A 402 6.70 26.04 9.64
CA GLY A 402 7.42 26.93 10.54
C GLY A 402 7.60 28.37 10.04
N ILE A 403 7.26 28.66 8.78
CA ILE A 403 7.44 29.98 8.15
C ILE A 403 6.19 30.51 7.45
N ASP A 404 5.20 29.65 7.22
CA ASP A 404 3.91 30.02 6.64
C ASP A 404 3.13 30.93 7.62
N PRO A 405 2.73 32.14 7.22
CA PRO A 405 1.94 33.03 8.07
C PRO A 405 0.56 32.50 8.46
N ASN A 406 0.06 31.48 7.77
CA ASN A 406 -1.28 30.92 7.97
C ASN A 406 -1.28 29.51 8.59
N GLU A 407 -0.13 28.92 8.92
CA GLU A 407 -0.12 27.58 9.51
C GLU A 407 -0.65 27.56 10.94
N THR A 408 -1.28 26.44 11.31
CA THR A 408 -1.78 26.20 12.67
C THR A 408 -0.69 25.62 13.57
N VAL A 409 0.11 24.69 13.05
CA VAL A 409 1.11 23.94 13.81
C VAL A 409 2.40 23.85 13.01
N ASP A 410 3.54 24.24 13.60
CA ASP A 410 4.85 23.91 13.02
C ASP A 410 5.09 22.41 13.19
N VAL A 411 5.02 21.68 12.08
CA VAL A 411 5.13 20.21 12.06
C VAL A 411 6.57 19.70 12.05
N ARG A 412 7.58 20.56 11.83
CA ARG A 412 8.98 20.12 11.67
C ARG A 412 9.49 19.29 12.85
N PRO A 413 9.29 19.71 14.13
CA PRO A 413 9.74 18.92 15.27
C PRO A 413 9.06 17.55 15.39
N ILE A 414 7.81 17.43 14.91
CA ILE A 414 7.06 16.16 14.90
C ILE A 414 7.66 15.22 13.84
N VAL A 415 7.91 15.75 12.65
CA VAL A 415 8.49 15.01 11.53
C VAL A 415 9.89 14.49 11.87
N GLU A 416 10.74 15.32 12.49
CA GLU A 416 12.06 14.91 12.97
C GLU A 416 11.95 13.75 13.97
N ARG A 417 11.11 13.88 15.01
CA ARG A 417 10.91 12.84 16.02
C ARG A 417 10.42 11.51 15.43
N ILE A 418 9.51 11.55 14.46
CA ILE A 418 9.07 10.34 13.75
C ILE A 418 10.26 9.73 13.00
N CYS A 419 10.97 10.53 12.19
CA CYS A 419 12.11 10.02 11.45
C CYS A 419 13.17 9.41 12.37
N GLU A 420 13.52 10.06 13.49
CA GLU A 420 14.45 9.53 14.50
C GLU A 420 13.97 8.22 15.12
N ARG A 421 12.68 8.13 15.48
CA ARG A 421 12.11 6.96 16.16
C ARG A 421 12.22 5.68 15.34
N PHE A 422 11.98 5.78 14.04
CA PHE A 422 11.94 4.61 13.15
C PHE A 422 13.29 4.28 12.52
N LEU A 423 14.27 5.20 12.58
CA LEU A 423 15.54 5.07 11.86
C LEU A 423 16.45 3.99 12.44
N GLY A 424 16.83 3.03 11.60
CA GLY A 424 17.67 1.91 11.99
C GLY A 424 16.97 0.88 12.89
N ASP A 425 15.67 1.06 13.17
CA ASP A 425 14.90 0.14 14.00
C ASP A 425 14.66 -1.17 13.24
N HIS A 426 15.08 -2.28 13.85
CA HIS A 426 14.94 -3.63 13.29
C HIS A 426 13.48 -4.04 13.11
N GLU A 427 12.63 -3.73 14.07
CA GLU A 427 11.22 -4.12 14.06
C GLU A 427 10.50 -3.41 12.90
N TYR A 428 10.64 -2.10 12.82
CA TYR A 428 9.98 -1.29 11.78
C TYR A 428 10.69 -1.26 10.42
N ALA A 429 11.75 -2.04 10.25
CA ALA A 429 12.37 -2.32 8.95
C ALA A 429 11.74 -3.53 8.23
N ASN A 430 10.77 -4.20 8.86
CA ASN A 430 10.16 -5.45 8.36
C ASN A 430 8.61 -5.36 8.28
N LEU A 431 8.09 -4.19 7.90
CA LEU A 431 6.65 -4.00 7.68
C LEU A 431 6.15 -4.88 6.51
N PRO A 432 4.84 -5.14 6.38
CA PRO A 432 4.29 -5.89 5.25
C PRO A 432 4.64 -5.24 3.90
N ARG A 433 4.63 -3.90 3.85
CA ARG A 433 5.06 -3.09 2.71
C ARG A 433 5.47 -1.68 3.15
N LYS A 434 5.88 -0.84 2.19
CA LYS A 434 6.16 0.58 2.41
C LYS A 434 4.97 1.28 3.10
N PHE A 435 5.27 1.97 4.20
CA PHE A 435 4.32 2.79 4.95
C PHE A 435 4.65 4.26 4.77
N LYS A 436 3.70 5.04 4.24
CA LYS A 436 3.88 6.44 3.86
C LYS A 436 3.04 7.34 4.76
N ILE A 437 3.70 8.37 5.28
CA ILE A 437 3.09 9.35 6.17
C ILE A 437 3.14 10.73 5.52
N SER A 438 2.11 11.55 5.76
CA SER A 438 2.18 13.00 5.60
C SER A 438 1.66 13.74 6.83
N ILE A 439 2.25 14.89 7.15
CA ILE A 439 1.80 15.77 8.22
C ILE A 439 1.81 17.20 7.70
N ALA A 440 0.66 17.86 7.69
CA ALA A 440 0.52 19.26 7.30
C ALA A 440 0.01 20.07 8.49
N GLY A 441 0.64 21.22 8.74
CA GLY A 441 0.13 22.26 9.63
C GLY A 441 -0.51 23.44 8.90
N CYS A 442 -0.26 23.56 7.59
CA CYS A 442 -0.86 24.56 6.71
C CYS A 442 -2.29 24.18 6.31
N HIS A 443 -3.08 25.18 5.93
CA HIS A 443 -4.48 25.00 5.52
C HIS A 443 -4.60 24.49 4.07
N GLU A 444 -3.51 24.45 3.33
CA GLU A 444 -3.50 24.12 1.89
C GLU A 444 -3.05 22.69 1.59
N ASN A 445 -3.05 21.76 2.56
CA ASN A 445 -2.79 20.32 2.38
C ASN A 445 -1.58 20.02 1.45
N CYS A 446 -0.51 20.81 1.55
CA CYS A 446 0.64 20.71 0.65
C CYS A 446 1.33 19.33 0.71
N ALA A 447 1.09 18.57 1.79
CA ALA A 447 1.63 17.23 2.02
C ALA A 447 0.78 16.09 1.40
N ARG A 448 -0.36 16.40 0.76
CA ARG A 448 -1.23 15.49 0.00
C ARG A 448 -1.76 14.31 0.82
N ALA A 449 -2.57 14.62 1.84
CA ALA A 449 -3.09 13.66 2.81
C ALA A 449 -3.81 12.45 2.20
N GLN A 450 -4.56 12.66 1.12
CA GLN A 450 -5.42 11.69 0.44
C GLN A 450 -4.71 10.43 -0.04
N ILE A 451 -3.40 10.49 -0.29
CA ILE A 451 -2.66 9.42 -0.99
C ILE A 451 -1.64 8.70 -0.09
N GLN A 452 -1.66 8.99 1.21
CA GLN A 452 -0.76 8.39 2.20
C GLN A 452 -1.43 7.25 2.96
N ASP A 453 -0.62 6.35 3.51
CA ASP A 453 -1.13 5.28 4.37
C ASP A 453 -1.67 5.87 5.70
N LEU A 454 -0.99 6.89 6.24
CA LEU A 454 -1.43 7.72 7.37
C LEU A 454 -1.20 9.20 7.03
N ALA A 455 -2.20 10.05 7.26
CA ALA A 455 -2.08 11.49 7.05
C ALA A 455 -2.69 12.29 8.19
N LEU A 456 -2.07 13.41 8.51
CA LEU A 456 -2.50 14.37 9.52
C LEU A 456 -2.62 15.76 8.87
N THR A 457 -3.78 16.40 9.02
CA THR A 457 -4.09 17.75 8.53
C THR A 457 -4.56 18.63 9.69
N PRO A 458 -4.37 19.96 9.65
CA PRO A 458 -4.62 20.79 10.82
C PRO A 458 -6.10 20.82 11.19
N ALA A 459 -6.37 20.69 12.50
CA ALA A 459 -7.71 20.77 13.05
C ALA A 459 -7.71 21.45 14.42
N VAL A 460 -8.86 21.96 14.83
CA VAL A 460 -9.06 22.56 16.16
C VAL A 460 -10.17 21.84 16.90
N LYS A 461 -9.93 21.50 18.17
CA LYS A 461 -10.95 20.90 19.03
C LYS A 461 -10.96 21.54 20.41
N ASP A 462 -12.08 22.14 20.78
CA ASP A 462 -12.28 22.81 22.07
C ASP A 462 -11.17 23.86 22.40
N GLY A 463 -10.67 24.54 21.37
CA GLY A 463 -9.59 25.52 21.47
C GLY A 463 -8.18 24.93 21.57
N ARG A 464 -8.02 23.62 21.36
CA ARG A 464 -6.73 22.94 21.21
C ARG A 464 -6.41 22.77 19.72
N ASP A 465 -5.21 23.17 19.34
CA ASP A 465 -4.67 22.93 18.01
C ASP A 465 -4.13 21.51 17.92
N GLY A 466 -4.44 20.82 16.83
CA GLY A 466 -3.99 19.46 16.58
C GLY A 466 -4.29 19.06 15.15
N PHE A 467 -4.63 17.78 14.97
CA PHE A 467 -4.78 17.19 13.65
C PHE A 467 -6.05 16.35 13.52
N ALA A 468 -6.68 16.42 12.36
CA ALA A 468 -7.58 15.39 11.87
C ALA A 468 -6.76 14.30 11.17
N VAL A 469 -7.20 13.04 11.28
CA VAL A 469 -6.45 11.88 10.78
C VAL A 469 -7.18 11.19 9.63
N ARG A 470 -6.44 10.93 8.55
CA ARG A 470 -6.86 10.08 7.42
C ARG A 470 -5.99 8.84 7.28
N VAL A 471 -6.58 7.72 6.82
CA VAL A 471 -5.89 6.43 6.69
C VAL A 471 -6.21 5.67 5.40
N GLY A 472 -5.25 4.88 4.92
CA GLY A 472 -5.46 3.92 3.84
C GLY A 472 -5.49 4.52 2.43
N GLY A 473 -4.73 5.57 2.16
CA GLY A 473 -4.57 6.13 0.82
C GLY A 473 -3.50 5.42 -0.03
N GLY A 474 -3.63 5.52 -1.35
CA GLY A 474 -2.56 5.12 -2.25
C GLY A 474 -2.98 5.03 -3.71
N LEU A 475 -2.06 5.31 -4.63
CA LEU A 475 -2.32 5.41 -6.07
C LEU A 475 -2.19 4.05 -6.79
N SER A 476 -1.03 3.73 -7.38
CA SER A 476 -0.78 2.47 -8.11
C SER A 476 -1.96 1.97 -8.96
N ASP A 477 -2.08 0.65 -9.16
CA ASP A 477 -3.30 0.01 -9.67
C ASP A 477 -4.30 -0.09 -8.51
N GLY A 478 -5.59 0.20 -8.77
CA GLY A 478 -6.61 0.35 -7.72
C GLY A 478 -6.31 1.53 -6.78
N PRO A 479 -6.39 2.78 -7.27
CA PRO A 479 -6.17 3.95 -6.43
C PRO A 479 -7.29 4.08 -5.40
N ARG A 480 -6.93 4.44 -4.17
CA ARG A 480 -7.84 4.66 -3.04
C ARG A 480 -7.49 5.98 -2.37
N VAL A 481 -8.51 6.79 -2.12
CA VAL A 481 -8.40 7.99 -1.28
C VAL A 481 -8.40 7.57 0.19
N ALA A 482 -7.51 8.15 0.98
CA ALA A 482 -7.47 7.92 2.43
C ALA A 482 -8.78 8.34 3.09
N SER A 483 -9.32 7.50 3.96
CA SER A 483 -10.58 7.73 4.67
C SER A 483 -10.34 8.56 5.92
N GLU A 484 -11.24 9.50 6.21
CA GLU A 484 -11.31 10.17 7.52
C GLU A 484 -11.52 9.14 8.63
N LEU A 485 -10.69 9.18 9.66
CA LEU A 485 -10.75 8.22 10.78
C LEU A 485 -11.67 8.71 11.93
N ASP A 486 -12.23 9.92 11.81
CA ASP A 486 -12.92 10.66 12.90
C ASP A 486 -12.04 10.86 14.14
N LEU A 487 -10.72 11.04 14.00
CA LEU A 487 -9.76 11.11 15.12
C LEU A 487 -9.13 12.50 15.23
N PHE A 488 -9.14 13.07 16.42
CA PHE A 488 -8.36 14.26 16.77
C PHE A 488 -7.09 13.88 17.54
N VAL A 489 -5.94 14.40 17.13
CA VAL A 489 -4.64 14.11 17.76
C VAL A 489 -3.86 15.38 18.02
N GLU A 490 -3.41 15.58 19.27
CA GLU A 490 -2.53 16.69 19.64
C GLU A 490 -1.08 16.43 19.20
N PRO A 491 -0.28 17.49 18.93
CA PRO A 491 1.09 17.36 18.41
C PRO A 491 2.02 16.42 19.20
N ASP A 492 1.85 16.32 20.51
CA ASP A 492 2.69 15.51 21.38
C ASP A 492 2.38 13.99 21.29
N ARG A 493 1.21 13.61 20.79
CA ARG A 493 0.75 12.22 20.61
C ARG A 493 0.96 11.65 19.21
N VAL A 494 1.40 12.46 18.25
CA VAL A 494 1.53 12.02 16.85
C VAL A 494 2.55 10.88 16.70
N VAL A 495 3.68 10.90 17.42
CA VAL A 495 4.68 9.81 17.35
C VAL A 495 4.07 8.48 17.81
N GLU A 496 3.36 8.51 18.94
CA GLU A 496 2.68 7.35 19.53
C GLU A 496 1.59 6.78 18.59
N LEU A 497 0.84 7.64 17.90
CA LEU A 497 -0.10 7.21 16.85
C LEU A 497 0.61 6.48 15.70
N VAL A 498 1.78 6.97 15.28
CA VAL A 498 2.52 6.36 14.18
C VAL A 498 3.08 4.99 14.58
N GLU A 499 3.53 4.82 15.81
CA GLU A 499 3.93 3.53 16.39
C GLU A 499 2.75 2.56 16.40
N ALA A 500 1.62 2.96 17.00
CA ALA A 500 0.40 2.15 17.04
C ALA A 500 -0.06 1.71 15.64
N MET A 501 0.04 2.60 14.64
CA MET A 501 -0.29 2.29 13.26
C MET A 501 0.67 1.29 12.62
N ALA A 502 1.97 1.42 12.92
CA ALA A 502 2.99 0.50 12.43
C ALA A 502 2.81 -0.90 13.05
N ASP A 503 2.52 -0.97 14.34
CA ASP A 503 2.25 -2.21 15.08
C ASP A 503 1.01 -2.91 14.53
N LEU A 504 -0.11 -2.20 14.40
CA LEU A 504 -1.32 -2.72 13.76
C LEU A 504 -1.05 -3.25 12.35
N TYR A 505 -0.22 -2.52 11.59
CA TYR A 505 0.11 -2.92 10.23
C TYR A 505 0.98 -4.18 10.19
N MET A 506 1.94 -4.34 11.11
CA MET A 506 2.73 -5.57 11.25
C MET A 506 1.84 -6.75 11.64
N ASP A 507 0.91 -6.54 12.57
CA ASP A 507 0.04 -7.59 13.06
C ASP A 507 -0.93 -8.07 11.98
N HIS A 508 -1.60 -7.14 11.29
CA HIS A 508 -2.74 -7.48 10.44
C HIS A 508 -2.48 -7.35 8.94
N GLY A 509 -1.35 -6.78 8.51
CA GLY A 509 -1.02 -6.64 7.10
C GLY A 509 -0.61 -7.95 6.42
N SER A 510 -0.93 -8.06 5.13
CA SER A 510 -0.55 -9.23 4.30
C SER A 510 0.94 -9.19 3.96
N TYR A 511 1.69 -10.24 4.29
CA TYR A 511 3.12 -10.39 3.91
C TYR A 511 3.31 -11.18 2.61
N LEU A 512 2.32 -11.99 2.24
CA LEU A 512 2.40 -12.96 1.14
C LEU A 512 1.99 -12.36 -0.19
N ASP A 513 0.81 -11.74 -0.20
CA ASP A 513 0.24 -11.25 -1.44
C ASP A 513 0.72 -9.82 -1.71
N THR A 514 1.76 -9.74 -2.54
CA THR A 514 2.34 -8.46 -2.94
C THR A 514 1.40 -7.55 -3.73
N ALA A 515 0.26 -8.07 -4.24
CA ALA A 515 -0.78 -7.27 -4.86
C ALA A 515 -1.64 -6.52 -3.83
N VAL A 516 -1.83 -7.09 -2.62
CA VAL A 516 -2.71 -6.53 -1.57
C VAL A 516 -2.00 -6.21 -0.25
N ASN A 517 -0.66 -6.19 -0.22
CA ASN A 517 0.09 -5.95 1.01
C ASN A 517 0.20 -4.50 1.49
N ARG A 518 -0.48 -3.53 0.87
CA ARG A 518 -0.51 -2.12 1.32
C ARG A 518 -1.63 -1.89 2.34
N LEU A 519 -1.40 -1.01 3.31
CA LEU A 519 -2.37 -0.69 4.38
C LEU A 519 -3.76 -0.32 3.83
N ARG A 520 -3.84 0.35 2.69
CA ARG A 520 -5.11 0.71 2.02
C ARG A 520 -6.08 -0.46 1.84
N PHE A 521 -5.58 -1.67 1.60
CA PHE A 521 -6.43 -2.86 1.41
C PHE A 521 -6.98 -3.35 2.75
N LEU A 522 -6.19 -3.26 3.81
CA LEU A 522 -6.65 -3.56 5.17
C LEU A 522 -7.76 -2.59 5.60
N VAL A 523 -7.57 -1.28 5.36
CA VAL A 523 -8.59 -0.26 5.67
C VAL A 523 -9.85 -0.46 4.83
N GLU A 524 -9.71 -0.84 3.56
CA GLU A 524 -10.84 -1.16 2.67
C GLU A 524 -11.61 -2.40 3.16
N GLU A 525 -10.91 -3.45 3.56
CA GLU A 525 -11.51 -4.70 4.06
C GLU A 525 -12.25 -4.49 5.39
N TRP A 526 -11.64 -3.75 6.31
CA TRP A 526 -12.17 -3.58 7.67
C TRP A 526 -13.26 -2.52 7.76
N GLY A 527 -13.24 -1.52 6.87
CA GLY A 527 -13.99 -0.29 7.08
C GLY A 527 -13.34 0.58 8.16
N VAL A 528 -13.76 1.85 8.21
CA VAL A 528 -13.13 2.87 9.06
C VAL A 528 -13.40 2.61 10.54
N GLU A 529 -14.61 2.19 10.89
CA GLU A 529 -15.05 2.00 12.27
C GLU A 529 -14.24 0.90 12.96
N ARG A 530 -14.18 -0.29 12.36
CA ARG A 530 -13.35 -1.38 12.87
C ARG A 530 -11.88 -0.99 12.91
N PHE A 531 -11.37 -0.35 11.86
CA PHE A 531 -9.97 0.06 11.82
C PHE A 531 -9.61 1.04 12.93
N ARG A 532 -10.51 1.99 13.27
CA ARG A 532 -10.34 2.90 14.40
C ARG A 532 -10.28 2.15 15.72
N ASP A 533 -11.19 1.21 15.95
CA ASP A 533 -11.27 0.44 17.20
C ASP A 533 -10.03 -0.43 17.40
N GLU A 534 -9.56 -1.09 16.34
CA GLU A 534 -8.32 -1.85 16.36
C GLU A 534 -7.10 -0.95 16.56
N LEU A 535 -7.03 0.21 15.90
CA LEU A 535 -5.93 1.15 16.13
C LEU A 535 -5.90 1.67 17.57
N ALA A 536 -7.06 1.92 18.17
CA ALA A 536 -7.16 2.36 19.56
C ALA A 536 -6.62 1.31 20.55
N SER A 537 -6.67 0.01 20.22
CA SER A 537 -6.11 -1.05 21.07
C SER A 537 -4.57 -1.09 21.06
N HIS A 538 -3.94 -0.46 20.06
CA HIS A 538 -2.48 -0.35 19.92
C HIS A 538 -1.92 0.99 20.44
N ALA A 539 -2.78 1.94 20.79
CA ALA A 539 -2.37 3.27 21.25
C ALA A 539 -2.51 3.40 22.78
N ASP A 540 -1.53 4.04 23.43
CA ASP A 540 -1.53 4.28 24.89
C ASP A 540 -2.27 5.59 25.28
N PHE A 541 -3.13 6.10 24.39
CA PHE A 541 -3.95 7.30 24.62
C PHE A 541 -5.40 7.14 24.15
N GLU A 542 -6.30 7.87 24.78
CA GLU A 542 -7.74 7.81 24.47
C GLU A 542 -8.05 8.53 23.16
N PHE A 543 -8.81 7.86 22.29
CA PHE A 543 -9.20 8.38 20.98
C PHE A 543 -10.39 9.33 21.09
N GLU A 544 -10.14 10.57 20.72
CA GLU A 544 -11.15 11.60 20.64
C GLU A 544 -11.77 11.69 19.22
N PRO A 545 -13.07 11.99 19.09
CA PRO A 545 -13.67 12.34 17.79
C PRO A 545 -12.92 13.50 17.11
N ALA A 546 -12.96 13.59 15.79
CA ALA A 546 -12.27 14.62 15.03
C ALA A 546 -12.70 16.04 15.44
N GLY A 547 -11.77 16.99 15.32
CA GLY A 547 -12.03 18.42 15.49
C GLY A 547 -12.58 19.08 14.23
N GLU A 548 -12.73 20.39 14.26
CA GLU A 548 -12.99 21.20 13.07
C GLU A 548 -11.73 21.23 12.19
N SER A 549 -11.83 20.67 10.98
CA SER A 549 -10.74 20.73 10.00
C SER A 549 -10.50 22.17 9.57
N LEU A 550 -9.23 22.57 9.53
CA LEU A 550 -8.78 23.87 8.99
C LEU A 550 -8.25 23.76 7.57
N THR A 551 -8.37 22.59 6.93
CA THR A 551 -7.91 22.41 5.55
C THR A 551 -8.90 23.05 4.57
N THR A 552 -8.42 23.94 3.71
CA THR A 552 -9.22 24.73 2.76
C THR A 552 -8.87 24.46 1.30
N ASP A 553 -7.64 24.02 0.99
CA ASP A 553 -7.16 23.81 -0.40
C ASP A 553 -6.08 22.69 -0.43
N TYR A 554 -5.57 22.32 -1.61
CA TYR A 554 -4.44 21.42 -1.86
C TYR A 554 -3.46 21.90 -2.95
N ARG A 555 -3.73 23.04 -3.60
CA ARG A 555 -3.11 23.36 -4.89
C ARG A 555 -1.72 24.03 -4.81
N ASN A 556 -1.27 24.49 -3.65
CA ASN A 556 -0.01 25.23 -3.54
C ASN A 556 1.23 24.35 -3.85
N ASP A 557 2.09 24.80 -4.78
CA ASP A 557 3.34 24.14 -5.17
C ASP A 557 4.60 24.83 -4.61
N HIS A 558 4.42 25.94 -3.90
CA HIS A 558 5.43 26.82 -3.34
C HIS A 558 6.44 27.39 -4.33
N VAL A 559 6.18 27.37 -5.65
CA VAL A 559 6.99 28.10 -6.64
C VAL A 559 6.63 29.58 -6.56
N GLY A 560 7.61 30.48 -6.73
CA GLY A 560 7.39 31.93 -6.61
C GLY A 560 8.09 32.56 -5.42
N ILE A 561 7.84 33.86 -5.20
CA ILE A 561 8.33 34.60 -4.03
C ILE A 561 7.17 34.75 -3.05
N HIS A 562 7.38 34.33 -1.80
CA HIS A 562 6.35 34.27 -0.77
C HIS A 562 6.79 34.97 0.51
N ASP A 563 5.89 35.73 1.13
CA ASP A 563 6.10 36.35 2.44
C ASP A 563 6.07 35.30 3.56
N GLN A 564 6.97 35.42 4.54
CA GLN A 564 7.02 34.59 5.74
C GLN A 564 6.39 35.29 6.95
N SER A 565 6.05 34.49 7.96
CA SER A 565 5.50 34.95 9.24
C SER A 565 6.42 35.91 10.02
N ASP A 566 7.73 35.86 9.77
CA ASP A 566 8.75 36.72 10.39
C ASP A 566 9.06 38.00 9.59
N GLY A 567 8.41 38.21 8.44
CA GLY A 567 8.59 39.36 7.57
C GLY A 567 9.69 39.21 6.52
N ARG A 568 10.35 38.06 6.43
CA ARG A 568 11.30 37.72 5.35
C ARG A 568 10.59 37.11 4.15
N SER A 569 11.32 36.87 3.06
CA SER A 569 10.81 36.19 1.87
C SER A 569 11.39 34.79 1.73
N SER A 570 10.58 33.86 1.23
CA SER A 570 11.03 32.58 0.71
C SER A 570 10.92 32.57 -0.81
N VAL A 571 11.88 31.93 -1.49
CA VAL A 571 11.90 31.84 -2.95
C VAL A 571 11.86 30.38 -3.38
N GLY A 572 10.75 30.00 -4.00
CA GLY A 572 10.54 28.69 -4.58
C GLY A 572 11.02 28.63 -6.02
N LEU A 573 12.07 27.86 -6.23
CA LEU A 573 12.69 27.62 -7.52
C LEU A 573 12.02 26.44 -8.23
N ASN A 574 11.60 26.65 -9.47
CA ASN A 574 11.07 25.57 -10.28
C ASN A 574 12.22 24.70 -10.78
N VAL A 575 12.20 23.41 -10.43
CA VAL A 575 13.15 22.41 -10.92
C VAL A 575 12.36 21.43 -11.78
N PRO A 576 12.20 21.70 -13.09
CA PRO A 576 11.35 20.91 -13.95
C PRO A 576 11.75 19.44 -13.93
N THR A 577 10.77 18.54 -13.77
CA THR A 577 11.01 17.09 -13.63
C THR A 577 11.86 16.68 -12.42
N GLY A 578 12.19 17.62 -11.53
CA GLY A 578 13.02 17.44 -10.35
C GLY A 578 14.52 17.31 -10.60
N ARG A 579 15.03 17.50 -11.82
CA ARG A 579 16.43 17.20 -12.14
C ARG A 579 17.33 18.45 -12.14
N MET A 580 18.42 18.39 -11.39
CA MET A 580 19.44 19.44 -11.26
C MET A 580 20.85 18.84 -11.29
N GLY A 581 21.84 19.54 -11.83
CA GLY A 581 23.24 19.13 -11.78
C GLY A 581 23.85 19.26 -10.38
N GLY A 582 24.82 18.41 -10.03
CA GLY A 582 25.52 18.49 -8.74
C GLY A 582 26.12 19.87 -8.48
N ASN A 583 26.87 20.41 -9.44
CA ASN A 583 27.43 21.76 -9.36
C ASN A 583 26.38 22.85 -9.09
N GLU A 584 25.21 22.75 -9.73
CA GLU A 584 24.12 23.73 -9.60
C GLU A 584 23.51 23.66 -8.20
N PHE A 585 23.34 22.46 -7.65
CA PHE A 585 22.86 22.28 -6.29
C PHE A 585 23.87 22.78 -5.24
N ARG A 586 25.18 22.62 -5.49
CA ARG A 586 26.24 23.21 -4.64
C ARG A 586 26.25 24.72 -4.70
N GLU A 587 26.05 25.31 -5.87
CA GLU A 587 25.93 26.77 -6.02
C GLU A 587 24.73 27.29 -5.22
N LEU A 588 23.57 26.63 -5.34
CA LEU A 588 22.38 26.98 -4.57
C LEU A 588 22.59 26.84 -3.06
N ALA A 589 23.27 25.78 -2.62
CA ALA A 589 23.65 25.60 -1.22
C ALA A 589 24.57 26.72 -0.71
N GLY A 590 25.55 27.14 -1.52
CA GLY A 590 26.40 28.27 -1.21
C GLY A 590 25.63 29.58 -1.05
N LEU A 591 24.67 29.84 -1.95
CA LEU A 591 23.79 31.02 -1.87
C LEU A 591 22.92 30.98 -0.61
N ALA A 592 22.34 29.83 -0.26
CA ALA A 592 21.57 29.69 0.97
C ALA A 592 22.45 29.93 2.22
N ALA A 593 23.69 29.45 2.23
CA ALA A 593 24.62 29.69 3.34
C ALA A 593 25.09 31.16 3.46
N GLU A 594 25.22 31.87 2.34
CA GLU A 594 25.72 33.24 2.31
C GLU A 594 24.61 34.29 2.50
N LEU A 595 23.45 34.06 1.90
CA LEU A 595 22.37 35.03 1.76
C LEU A 595 21.13 34.72 2.60
N SER A 596 21.01 33.52 3.18
CA SER A 596 19.91 33.16 4.09
C SER A 596 20.44 32.50 5.37
N GLU A 597 19.68 31.58 5.97
CA GLU A 597 20.07 30.83 7.17
C GLU A 597 20.73 29.47 6.86
N GLY A 598 21.13 29.23 5.61
CA GLY A 598 21.76 27.96 5.22
C GLY A 598 20.79 26.79 5.22
N GLU A 599 19.54 27.03 4.82
CA GLU A 599 18.47 26.03 4.77
C GLU A 599 17.91 25.94 3.33
N LEU A 600 17.59 24.72 2.89
CA LEU A 600 16.89 24.44 1.65
C LEU A 600 15.75 23.46 1.95
N ARG A 601 14.63 23.58 1.24
CA ARG A 601 13.48 22.69 1.43
C ARG A 601 13.00 22.10 0.10
N LEU A 602 12.90 20.79 0.05
CA LEU A 602 12.44 20.04 -1.11
C LEU A 602 10.91 19.98 -1.12
N THR A 603 10.27 20.06 -2.29
CA THR A 603 8.79 20.04 -2.37
C THR A 603 8.22 18.73 -2.93
N PRO A 604 6.97 18.37 -2.60
CA PRO A 604 6.28 17.21 -3.22
C PRO A 604 6.04 17.36 -4.73
N ASN A 605 6.18 18.58 -5.26
CA ASN A 605 6.16 18.90 -6.70
C ASN A 605 7.56 18.83 -7.35
N GLN A 606 8.56 18.32 -6.64
CA GLN A 606 9.94 18.15 -7.11
C GLN A 606 10.72 19.47 -7.27
N ASN A 607 10.32 20.52 -6.55
CA ASN A 607 10.98 21.83 -6.57
C ASN A 607 11.86 22.04 -5.31
N VAL A 608 12.56 23.18 -5.26
CA VAL A 608 13.41 23.58 -4.13
C VAL A 608 13.01 24.97 -3.66
N LEU A 609 12.84 25.14 -2.36
CA LEU A 609 12.52 26.40 -1.69
C LEU A 609 13.73 26.87 -0.89
N VAL A 610 14.11 28.14 -1.04
CA VAL A 610 15.11 28.81 -0.21
C VAL A 610 14.39 29.78 0.72
N PRO A 611 14.25 29.47 2.02
CA PRO A 611 13.62 30.34 2.99
C PRO A 611 14.59 31.41 3.50
N HIS A 612 14.07 32.26 4.39
CA HIS A 612 14.82 33.21 5.22
C HIS A 612 15.64 34.27 4.47
N LEU A 613 15.21 34.71 3.28
CA LEU A 613 15.86 35.78 2.53
C LEU A 613 15.35 37.15 3.03
N GLU A 614 16.28 38.02 3.41
CA GLU A 614 15.99 39.42 3.74
C GLU A 614 15.73 40.24 2.46
N ASP A 615 14.95 41.32 2.58
CA ASP A 615 14.60 42.20 1.46
C ASP A 615 15.83 42.77 0.73
N ASP A 616 16.93 43.03 1.44
CA ASP A 616 18.13 43.67 0.90
C ASP A 616 19.06 42.73 0.12
N VAL A 617 18.89 41.41 0.29
CA VAL A 617 19.64 40.37 -0.44
C VAL A 617 18.79 39.65 -1.49
N LEU A 618 17.47 39.83 -1.48
CA LEU A 618 16.56 39.15 -2.42
C LEU A 618 16.93 39.38 -3.89
N GLU A 619 17.19 40.63 -4.30
CA GLU A 619 17.61 40.95 -5.68
C GLU A 619 18.94 40.28 -6.02
N THR A 620 19.89 40.22 -5.07
CA THR A 620 21.18 39.54 -5.27
C THR A 620 21.00 38.03 -5.46
N PHE A 621 20.08 37.41 -4.72
CA PHE A 621 19.76 36.00 -4.87
C PHE A 621 19.12 35.72 -6.24
N LEU A 622 18.14 36.55 -6.64
CA LEU A 622 17.43 36.42 -7.91
C LEU A 622 18.34 36.60 -9.13
N ASP A 623 19.37 37.44 -9.03
CA ASP A 623 20.36 37.69 -10.10
C ASP A 623 21.45 36.59 -10.24
N SER A 624 21.38 35.51 -9.46
CA SER A 624 22.36 34.43 -9.51
C SER A 624 22.16 33.49 -10.70
N ALA A 625 23.25 32.90 -11.20
CA ALA A 625 23.20 32.08 -12.42
C ALA A 625 22.36 30.79 -12.25
N VAL A 626 22.38 30.17 -11.07
CA VAL A 626 21.51 29.03 -10.77
C VAL A 626 20.03 29.43 -10.71
N VAL A 627 19.70 30.61 -10.20
CA VAL A 627 18.31 31.09 -10.12
C VAL A 627 17.80 31.50 -11.50
N ASP A 628 18.63 32.10 -12.36
CA ASP A 628 18.29 32.35 -13.77
C ASP A 628 17.83 31.07 -14.51
N ARG A 629 18.39 29.92 -14.13
CA ARG A 629 18.07 28.62 -14.75
C ARG A 629 16.82 27.95 -14.17
N TYR A 630 16.55 28.17 -12.88
CA TYR A 630 15.51 27.50 -12.10
C TYR A 630 14.53 28.50 -11.48
N GLY A 631 14.28 29.59 -12.20
CA GLY A 631 13.64 30.79 -11.65
C GLY A 631 12.26 30.56 -11.03
N PRO A 632 11.81 31.52 -10.21
CA PRO A 632 10.53 31.44 -9.50
C PRO A 632 9.30 31.74 -10.37
N ASP A 633 9.49 32.13 -11.64
CA ASP A 633 8.42 32.51 -12.57
C ASP A 633 8.51 31.72 -13.91
N PRO A 634 8.32 30.39 -13.88
CA PRO A 634 8.32 29.57 -15.09
C PRO A 634 6.98 29.65 -15.85
N GLY A 635 6.99 29.27 -17.14
CA GLY A 635 5.74 29.08 -17.90
C GLY A 635 4.83 27.98 -17.34
N PRO A 636 3.53 27.98 -17.68
CA PRO A 636 2.52 27.15 -17.02
C PRO A 636 2.77 25.64 -17.09
N PHE A 637 3.33 25.14 -18.20
CA PHE A 637 3.63 23.73 -18.37
C PHE A 637 4.94 23.34 -17.67
N THR A 638 5.97 24.20 -17.75
CA THR A 638 7.22 23.98 -17.00
C THR A 638 6.98 24.02 -15.49
N ARG A 639 6.07 24.87 -15.00
CA ARG A 639 5.64 24.89 -13.59
C ARG A 639 4.94 23.59 -13.17
N GLY A 640 3.99 23.14 -13.98
CA GLY A 640 3.09 22.04 -13.64
C GLY A 640 3.61 20.63 -13.96
N ILE A 641 4.79 20.49 -14.57
CA ILE A 641 5.30 19.17 -14.99
C ILE A 641 5.92 18.39 -13.82
N VAL A 642 5.34 17.22 -13.52
CA VAL A 642 5.85 16.28 -12.49
C VAL A 642 6.09 14.92 -13.14
N THR A 643 7.26 14.32 -12.88
CA THR A 643 7.62 13.05 -13.51
C THR A 643 8.30 12.07 -12.57
N CYS A 644 8.15 10.78 -12.86
CA CYS A 644 8.98 9.75 -12.25
C CYS A 644 10.31 9.62 -13.00
N THR A 645 11.22 8.77 -12.52
CA THR A 645 12.48 8.43 -13.22
C THR A 645 12.26 7.82 -14.60
N GLY A 646 11.19 7.05 -14.79
CA GLY A 646 10.85 6.44 -16.07
C GLY A 646 11.86 5.41 -16.56
N ARG A 647 11.77 5.08 -17.85
CA ARG A 647 12.54 4.00 -18.48
C ARG A 647 14.06 4.23 -18.45
N GLU A 648 14.53 5.47 -18.27
CA GLU A 648 15.96 5.80 -18.22
C GLU A 648 16.72 4.89 -17.23
N PHE A 649 16.21 4.75 -16.01
CA PHE A 649 16.82 3.89 -14.97
C PHE A 649 15.89 2.89 -14.31
N CYS A 650 14.58 3.18 -14.24
CA CYS A 650 13.64 2.34 -13.51
C CYS A 650 13.40 1.01 -14.23
N THR A 651 13.56 -0.11 -13.51
CA THR A 651 13.33 -1.47 -14.02
C THR A 651 11.88 -1.71 -14.46
N TYR A 652 10.91 -1.01 -13.85
CA TYR A 652 9.49 -1.05 -14.22
C TYR A 652 9.09 -0.05 -15.31
N GLY A 653 9.96 0.91 -15.65
CA GLY A 653 9.62 2.01 -16.56
C GLY A 653 9.40 1.53 -17.99
N ILE A 654 8.18 1.72 -18.51
CA ILE A 654 7.76 1.37 -19.88
C ILE A 654 8.17 2.46 -20.87
N ILE A 655 7.97 3.73 -20.50
CA ILE A 655 8.35 4.91 -21.30
C ILE A 655 9.38 5.78 -20.58
N GLU A 656 10.20 6.49 -21.36
CA GLU A 656 11.05 7.57 -20.84
C GLU A 656 10.18 8.78 -20.47
N THR A 657 10.51 9.43 -19.34
CA THR A 657 9.70 10.49 -18.75
C THR A 657 10.46 11.80 -18.57
N LYS A 658 11.62 11.82 -17.90
CA LYS A 658 12.29 13.07 -17.50
C LYS A 658 12.77 13.89 -18.70
N ASN A 659 13.57 13.28 -19.58
CA ASN A 659 14.14 13.98 -20.74
C ASN A 659 13.08 14.38 -21.75
N ARG A 660 12.03 13.57 -21.89
CA ARG A 660 10.87 13.84 -22.73
C ARG A 660 10.02 14.98 -22.19
N ALA A 661 9.62 14.90 -20.93
CA ALA A 661 8.68 15.84 -20.32
C ALA A 661 9.22 17.27 -20.28
N ILE A 662 10.52 17.47 -19.99
CA ILE A 662 11.09 18.82 -20.01
C ILE A 662 11.12 19.42 -21.43
N ARG A 663 11.34 18.59 -22.46
CA ARG A 663 11.26 19.06 -23.85
C ARG A 663 9.83 19.44 -24.22
N TRP A 664 8.86 18.62 -23.82
CA TRP A 664 7.45 18.90 -24.04
C TRP A 664 6.98 20.14 -23.30
N ALA A 665 7.34 20.30 -22.02
CA ALA A 665 6.96 21.46 -21.23
C ALA A 665 7.42 22.77 -21.88
N ARG A 666 8.69 22.83 -22.32
CA ARG A 666 9.22 23.98 -23.06
C ARG A 666 8.51 24.22 -24.39
N GLU A 667 8.25 23.16 -25.17
CA GLU A 667 7.52 23.27 -26.44
C GLU A 667 6.05 23.71 -26.25
N LEU A 668 5.45 23.35 -25.11
CA LEU A 668 4.09 23.73 -24.75
C LEU A 668 4.05 25.17 -24.22
N ASP A 669 5.03 25.61 -23.43
CA ASP A 669 5.13 27.01 -22.99
C ASP A 669 5.34 27.97 -24.18
N GLU A 670 6.28 27.65 -25.09
CA GLU A 670 6.47 28.43 -26.33
C GLU A 670 5.19 28.49 -27.18
N TRP A 671 4.44 27.39 -27.20
CA TRP A 671 3.17 27.33 -27.91
C TRP A 671 2.09 28.18 -27.21
N ALA A 672 1.98 28.10 -25.88
CA ALA A 672 1.02 28.84 -25.09
C ALA A 672 1.22 30.35 -25.23
N GLU A 673 2.47 30.80 -25.23
CA GLU A 673 2.83 32.19 -25.52
C GLU A 673 2.40 32.59 -26.93
N ALA A 674 2.66 31.74 -27.93
CA ALA A 674 2.32 32.01 -29.32
C ALA A 674 0.82 32.11 -29.60
N VAL A 675 -0.02 31.40 -28.84
CA VAL A 675 -1.49 31.46 -28.96
C VAL A 675 -2.14 32.43 -27.97
N GLY A 676 -1.35 33.01 -27.05
CA GLY A 676 -1.80 34.07 -26.15
C GLY A 676 -2.47 33.61 -24.86
N ILE A 677 -2.29 32.35 -24.46
CA ILE A 677 -2.92 31.77 -23.25
C ILE A 677 -1.95 31.59 -22.09
N ALA A 678 -0.64 31.84 -22.29
CA ALA A 678 0.37 31.59 -21.25
C ALA A 678 0.08 32.35 -19.95
N ASP A 679 -0.32 33.61 -20.03
CA ASP A 679 -0.60 34.48 -18.87
C ASP A 679 -2.00 34.22 -18.25
N GLU A 680 -2.84 33.40 -18.88
CA GLU A 680 -4.19 33.07 -18.41
C GLU A 680 -4.17 31.92 -17.39
N HIS A 681 -3.09 31.12 -17.39
CA HIS A 681 -2.97 29.93 -16.56
C HIS A 681 -1.72 30.04 -15.68
N GLU A 682 -1.89 29.99 -14.36
CA GLU A 682 -0.74 29.97 -13.45
C GLU A 682 0.12 28.71 -13.63
N ARG A 683 -0.54 27.55 -13.81
CA ARG A 683 0.09 26.27 -14.13
C ARG A 683 -0.92 25.31 -14.75
N ILE A 684 -0.44 24.41 -15.60
CA ILE A 684 -1.19 23.24 -16.06
C ILE A 684 -0.49 21.99 -15.53
N ARG A 685 -1.13 21.28 -14.59
CA ARG A 685 -0.50 20.15 -13.88
C ARG A 685 -0.47 18.90 -14.75
N VAL A 686 0.65 18.71 -15.44
CA VAL A 686 0.91 17.52 -16.26
C VAL A 686 1.75 16.54 -15.45
N HIS A 687 1.14 15.44 -15.02
CA HIS A 687 1.82 14.44 -14.18
C HIS A 687 2.06 13.16 -14.98
N MET A 688 3.32 12.77 -15.15
CA MET A 688 3.72 11.68 -16.06
C MET A 688 4.46 10.55 -15.35
N SER A 689 3.82 9.38 -15.27
CA SER A 689 4.44 8.14 -14.79
C SER A 689 4.76 7.19 -15.94
N GLY A 690 5.95 6.59 -15.88
CA GLY A 690 6.43 5.66 -16.90
C GLY A 690 5.78 4.28 -16.87
N CYS A 691 4.97 3.96 -15.87
CA CYS A 691 4.22 2.71 -15.69
C CYS A 691 3.08 2.90 -14.67
N SER A 692 2.35 1.82 -14.34
CA SER A 692 1.20 1.84 -13.43
C SER A 692 1.51 2.05 -11.94
N ALA A 693 2.79 2.03 -11.53
CA ALA A 693 3.16 2.28 -10.14
C ALA A 693 2.85 3.72 -9.66
N SER A 694 2.57 4.66 -10.59
CA SER A 694 2.14 6.03 -10.31
C SER A 694 3.09 6.85 -9.42
N CYS A 695 4.41 6.69 -9.59
CA CYS A 695 5.40 7.42 -8.79
C CYS A 695 5.34 8.96 -8.96
N ALA A 696 4.90 9.42 -10.14
CA ALA A 696 4.68 10.85 -10.43
C ALA A 696 3.25 11.31 -10.09
N GLN A 697 2.43 10.42 -9.52
CA GLN A 697 1.08 10.73 -9.08
C GLN A 697 0.16 11.29 -10.20
N PRO A 698 0.07 10.61 -11.37
CA PRO A 698 -0.70 11.09 -12.52
C PRO A 698 -2.18 11.30 -12.21
N GLN A 699 -2.73 10.55 -11.26
CA GLN A 699 -4.10 10.68 -10.78
C GLN A 699 -4.45 12.06 -10.19
N LEU A 700 -3.45 12.87 -9.86
CA LEU A 700 -3.63 14.19 -9.23
C LEU A 700 -3.48 15.36 -10.21
N GLY A 701 -3.11 15.08 -11.46
CA GLY A 701 -2.87 16.12 -12.46
C GLY A 701 -4.17 16.64 -13.07
N ASP A 702 -4.09 17.83 -13.64
CA ASP A 702 -5.07 18.29 -14.63
C ASP A 702 -5.03 17.35 -15.84
N VAL A 703 -3.80 16.96 -16.23
CA VAL A 703 -3.51 15.93 -17.23
C VAL A 703 -2.62 14.85 -16.62
N GLY A 704 -3.17 13.65 -16.45
CA GLY A 704 -2.43 12.48 -15.97
C GLY A 704 -2.00 11.57 -17.13
N LEU A 705 -0.74 11.16 -17.12
CA LEU A 705 -0.16 10.25 -18.12
C LEU A 705 0.41 9.00 -17.46
N ARG A 706 0.01 7.83 -17.98
CA ARG A 706 0.53 6.51 -17.57
C ARG A 706 1.11 5.77 -18.76
N GLY A 707 2.40 5.44 -18.70
CA GLY A 707 3.10 4.76 -19.79
C GLY A 707 2.58 3.36 -20.06
N GLU A 708 2.44 3.04 -21.36
CA GLU A 708 1.85 1.80 -21.87
C GLU A 708 2.52 1.36 -23.18
N VAL A 709 2.17 0.18 -23.68
CA VAL A 709 2.55 -0.29 -25.03
C VAL A 709 1.32 -0.45 -25.91
N TYR A 710 1.48 -0.19 -27.20
CA TYR A 710 0.46 -0.51 -28.20
C TYR A 710 1.01 -1.49 -29.23
N ARG A 711 0.11 -2.31 -29.76
CA ARG A 711 0.36 -3.20 -30.89
C ARG A 711 -0.92 -3.32 -31.69
N ASP A 712 -0.83 -3.01 -32.97
CA ASP A 712 -1.89 -3.24 -33.95
C ASP A 712 -1.35 -4.11 -35.10
N ASP A 713 -2.17 -4.31 -36.13
CA ASP A 713 -1.84 -5.19 -37.26
C ASP A 713 -0.68 -4.68 -38.13
N PHE A 714 -0.30 -3.40 -37.99
CA PHE A 714 0.67 -2.72 -38.84
C PHE A 714 1.88 -2.18 -38.07
N ASP A 715 1.73 -1.86 -36.79
CA ASP A 715 2.74 -1.22 -35.96
C ASP A 715 2.68 -1.63 -34.48
N SER A 716 3.78 -1.42 -33.76
CA SER A 716 3.83 -1.55 -32.30
C SER A 716 4.82 -0.55 -31.73
N GLY A 717 4.45 0.13 -30.66
CA GLY A 717 5.25 1.20 -30.10
C GLY A 717 4.95 1.52 -28.64
N ARG A 718 5.51 2.64 -28.19
CA ARG A 718 5.29 3.19 -26.85
C ARG A 718 4.12 4.18 -26.89
N ALA A 719 3.32 4.15 -25.84
CA ALA A 719 2.16 5.00 -25.71
C ALA A 719 1.98 5.48 -24.27
N ALA A 720 0.99 6.34 -24.06
CA ALA A 720 0.47 6.68 -22.75
C ALA A 720 -1.06 6.53 -22.73
N ASP A 721 -1.58 6.04 -21.62
CA ASP A 721 -2.96 6.34 -21.23
C ASP A 721 -3.01 7.79 -20.73
N LEU A 722 -4.09 8.49 -21.07
CA LEU A 722 -4.34 9.88 -20.69
C LEU A 722 -5.66 9.98 -19.93
N GLY A 723 -5.59 10.64 -18.77
CA GLY A 723 -6.77 11.02 -17.99
C GLY A 723 -6.76 12.48 -17.59
N LEU A 724 -7.94 13.01 -17.22
CA LEU A 724 -8.15 14.43 -16.91
C LEU A 724 -8.91 14.61 -15.58
N GLY A 725 -8.72 15.77 -14.95
CA GLY A 725 -9.61 16.28 -13.90
C GLY A 725 -9.32 15.81 -12.48
N GLY A 726 -8.05 15.58 -12.13
CA GLY A 726 -7.67 15.17 -10.77
C GLY A 726 -7.72 16.37 -9.81
N ASP A 727 -8.39 16.21 -8.68
CA ASP A 727 -8.50 17.25 -7.67
C ASP A 727 -8.58 16.69 -6.23
N LEU A 728 -7.53 16.91 -5.43
CA LEU A 728 -7.54 16.42 -4.04
C LEU A 728 -8.33 17.31 -3.07
N ALA A 729 -8.70 18.55 -3.41
CA ALA A 729 -9.62 19.33 -2.55
C ALA A 729 -10.95 18.58 -2.40
N ASP A 730 -11.40 17.97 -3.49
CA ASP A 730 -12.67 17.25 -3.57
C ASP A 730 -12.52 15.71 -3.47
N ASP A 731 -11.34 15.21 -3.08
CA ASP A 731 -11.04 13.79 -3.00
C ASP A 731 -11.23 13.03 -4.35
N GLU A 732 -10.98 13.72 -5.46
CA GLU A 732 -11.18 13.22 -6.81
C GLU A 732 -9.86 12.88 -7.54
N PHE A 733 -9.82 11.71 -8.16
CA PHE A 733 -8.75 11.32 -9.09
C PHE A 733 -9.19 11.51 -10.53
N ILE A 734 -8.23 11.67 -11.46
CA ILE A 734 -8.54 11.75 -12.89
C ILE A 734 -9.43 10.60 -13.38
N ASP A 735 -10.24 10.86 -14.41
CA ASP A 735 -10.83 9.81 -15.22
C ASP A 735 -9.89 9.41 -16.35
N TRP A 736 -9.61 8.12 -16.50
CA TRP A 736 -8.79 7.60 -17.61
C TRP A 736 -9.64 7.55 -18.89
N LEU A 737 -9.47 8.55 -19.76
CA LEU A 737 -10.38 8.79 -20.89
C LEU A 737 -9.96 8.08 -22.17
N VAL A 738 -8.67 8.12 -22.49
CA VAL A 738 -8.11 7.55 -23.73
C VAL A 738 -6.89 6.72 -23.40
N GLY A 739 -6.92 5.45 -23.80
CA GLY A 739 -5.78 4.56 -23.70
C GLY A 739 -4.89 4.58 -24.94
N LYS A 740 -3.62 4.26 -24.76
CA LYS A 740 -2.67 3.99 -25.87
C LYS A 740 -2.49 5.13 -26.88
N VAL A 741 -2.46 6.38 -26.43
CA VAL A 741 -2.05 7.51 -27.28
C VAL A 741 -0.58 7.31 -27.66
N PRO A 742 -0.22 7.22 -28.96
CA PRO A 742 1.17 7.11 -29.38
C PRO A 742 2.00 8.20 -28.74
N ILE A 743 3.17 7.85 -28.19
CA ILE A 743 3.86 8.74 -27.25
C ILE A 743 4.23 10.09 -27.88
N GLU A 744 4.53 10.12 -29.17
CA GLU A 744 4.88 11.34 -29.90
C GLU A 744 3.67 12.25 -30.20
N ASP A 745 2.44 11.73 -30.11
CA ASP A 745 1.20 12.51 -30.33
C ASP A 745 0.71 13.21 -29.05
N VAL A 746 1.23 12.83 -27.88
CA VAL A 746 0.76 13.33 -26.58
C VAL A 746 0.79 14.87 -26.48
N PRO A 747 1.85 15.60 -26.89
CA PRO A 747 1.84 17.06 -26.85
C PRO A 747 0.70 17.69 -27.65
N SER A 748 0.37 17.12 -28.82
CA SER A 748 -0.72 17.60 -29.67
C SER A 748 -2.08 17.41 -29.01
N VAL A 749 -2.26 16.30 -28.28
CA VAL A 749 -3.49 16.04 -27.50
C VAL A 749 -3.61 17.00 -26.31
N ILE A 750 -2.51 17.29 -25.62
CA ILE A 750 -2.48 18.29 -24.53
C ILE A 750 -2.90 19.67 -25.08
N ARG A 751 -2.34 20.11 -26.21
CA ARG A 751 -2.70 21.38 -26.86
C ARG A 751 -4.20 21.47 -27.16
N ALA A 752 -4.76 20.43 -27.78
CA ALA A 752 -6.20 20.40 -28.11
C ALA A 752 -7.07 20.49 -26.85
N THR A 753 -6.67 19.79 -25.78
CA THR A 753 -7.39 19.80 -24.50
C THR A 753 -7.36 21.17 -23.84
N VAL A 754 -6.18 21.79 -23.78
CA VAL A 754 -6.01 23.10 -23.13
C VAL A 754 -6.72 24.20 -23.92
N LEU A 755 -6.69 24.18 -25.25
CA LEU A 755 -7.49 25.12 -26.05
C LEU A 755 -8.99 24.96 -25.80
N ALA A 756 -9.49 23.73 -25.70
CA ALA A 756 -10.89 23.49 -25.41
C ALA A 756 -11.30 23.94 -24.00
N TYR A 757 -10.37 23.87 -23.03
CA TYR A 757 -10.56 24.43 -21.69
C TYR A 757 -10.61 25.96 -21.74
N ASP A 758 -9.62 26.58 -22.37
CA ASP A 758 -9.50 28.03 -22.52
C ASP A 758 -10.74 28.65 -23.21
N ASP A 759 -11.21 28.03 -24.30
CA ASP A 759 -12.35 28.51 -25.08
C ASP A 759 -13.72 28.37 -24.36
N ASP A 760 -13.86 27.43 -23.43
CA ASP A 760 -15.14 27.02 -22.83
C ASP A 760 -15.26 27.27 -21.32
N SER A 761 -14.16 27.60 -20.65
CA SER A 761 -14.14 27.80 -19.20
C SER A 761 -14.76 29.13 -18.76
N GLY A 762 -15.35 29.13 -17.56
CA GLY A 762 -15.74 30.35 -16.87
C GLY A 762 -14.53 31.12 -16.33
N ALA A 763 -14.71 32.41 -16.01
CA ALA A 763 -13.63 33.32 -15.59
C ALA A 763 -12.82 32.88 -14.35
N ASP A 764 -13.36 31.99 -13.53
CA ASP A 764 -12.72 31.43 -12.32
C ASP A 764 -12.86 29.90 -12.25
N GLU A 765 -13.28 29.25 -13.35
CA GLU A 765 -13.48 27.81 -13.39
C GLU A 765 -12.14 27.11 -13.60
N SER A 766 -11.73 26.26 -12.67
CA SER A 766 -10.50 25.51 -12.80
C SER A 766 -10.58 24.38 -13.83
N PHE A 767 -9.42 23.89 -14.27
CA PHE A 767 -9.34 22.79 -15.23
C PHE A 767 -10.10 21.54 -14.73
N ALA A 768 -9.97 21.22 -13.44
CA ALA A 768 -10.68 20.10 -12.84
C ALA A 768 -12.20 20.29 -12.89
N GLU A 769 -12.71 21.45 -12.44
CA GLU A 769 -14.15 21.77 -12.49
C GLU A 769 -14.71 21.73 -13.91
N TRP A 770 -13.99 22.31 -14.87
CA TRP A 770 -14.35 22.26 -16.29
C TRP A 770 -14.41 20.82 -16.81
N SER A 771 -13.39 20.01 -16.51
CA SER A 771 -13.34 18.61 -16.93
C SER A 771 -14.53 17.83 -16.35
N ARG A 772 -14.89 18.08 -15.08
CA ARG A 772 -16.03 17.41 -14.41
C ARG A 772 -17.39 17.86 -14.94
N ARG A 773 -17.52 19.11 -15.40
CA ARG A 773 -18.73 19.62 -16.04
C ARG A 773 -19.01 18.94 -17.39
N LYS A 774 -17.97 18.51 -18.10
CA LYS A 774 -18.07 17.83 -19.41
C LYS A 774 -18.37 16.34 -19.21
N SER A 775 -19.09 15.73 -20.14
CA SER A 775 -19.19 14.27 -20.17
C SER A 775 -17.91 13.64 -20.72
N ASP A 776 -17.58 12.44 -20.25
CA ASP A 776 -16.52 11.58 -20.79
C ASP A 776 -16.53 11.50 -22.34
N ALA A 777 -17.71 11.47 -22.95
CA ALA A 777 -17.85 11.37 -24.41
C ALA A 777 -17.41 12.65 -25.12
N GLU A 778 -17.71 13.81 -24.53
CA GLU A 778 -17.25 15.11 -25.03
C GLU A 778 -15.74 15.24 -24.88
N LEU A 779 -15.20 14.88 -23.70
CA LEU A 779 -13.75 14.91 -23.46
C LEU A 779 -13.00 13.96 -24.40
N ARG A 780 -13.48 12.74 -24.62
CA ARG A 780 -12.90 11.81 -25.61
C ARG A 780 -12.94 12.36 -27.03
N THR A 781 -13.94 13.19 -27.36
CA THR A 781 -14.02 13.83 -28.67
C THR A 781 -12.93 14.89 -28.83
N ILE A 782 -12.76 15.76 -27.82
CA ILE A 782 -11.68 16.75 -27.75
C ILE A 782 -10.31 16.05 -27.87
N LEU A 783 -10.09 14.99 -27.11
CA LEU A 783 -8.83 14.22 -27.12
C LEU A 783 -8.54 13.51 -28.44
N ALA A 784 -9.57 13.26 -29.27
CA ALA A 784 -9.41 12.67 -30.60
C ALA A 784 -9.06 13.72 -31.67
N GLU A 785 -9.29 15.00 -31.42
CA GLU A 785 -8.89 16.08 -32.33
C GLU A 785 -7.37 16.26 -32.28
N ARG A 786 -6.68 15.75 -33.31
CA ARG A 786 -5.23 15.90 -33.45
C ARG A 786 -4.92 17.04 -34.44
N PRO A 787 -4.31 18.15 -34.01
CA PRO A 787 -3.62 19.05 -34.93
C PRO A 787 -2.58 18.27 -35.75
N GLU A 788 -2.29 18.68 -36.99
CA GLU A 788 -1.31 17.98 -37.85
C GLU A 788 0.05 17.84 -37.11
N PRO A 789 0.61 16.62 -36.99
CA PRO A 789 1.88 16.42 -36.30
C PRO A 789 3.02 17.12 -37.05
N LYS A 790 3.86 17.87 -36.33
CA LYS A 790 5.19 18.23 -36.83
C LYS A 790 6.05 16.95 -36.87
N PRO A 791 6.85 16.72 -37.92
CA PRO A 791 7.74 15.56 -37.97
C PRO A 791 8.75 15.64 -36.80
N PRO A 792 9.13 14.48 -36.22
CA PRO A 792 10.03 14.45 -35.08
C PRO A 792 11.39 15.07 -35.42
N ALA A 793 11.99 15.78 -34.45
CA ALA A 793 13.38 16.19 -34.52
C ALA A 793 14.27 14.93 -34.58
N ALA A 794 15.15 14.84 -35.58
CA ALA A 794 15.99 13.67 -35.79
C ALA A 794 16.91 13.42 -34.59
N GLY A 795 16.79 12.25 -33.94
CA GLY A 795 17.74 11.76 -32.91
C GLY A 795 17.15 11.24 -31.59
N THR A 796 15.85 10.97 -31.49
CA THR A 796 15.14 10.83 -30.19
C THR A 796 14.94 9.42 -29.62
N GLU A 797 15.64 8.40 -30.12
CA GLU A 797 15.66 7.09 -29.45
C GLU A 797 17.05 6.81 -28.87
N VAL A 798 17.21 7.05 -27.56
CA VAL A 798 18.23 6.35 -26.78
C VAL A 798 17.50 5.19 -26.11
N SER A 799 17.85 3.97 -26.55
CA SER A 799 17.22 2.68 -26.25
C SER A 799 17.31 2.25 -24.79
#